data_AF-A0AAE1CFV9-F1
#
_entry.id   AF-A0AAE1CFV9-F1
#
_cell.length_a   1.000
_cell.length_b   1.000
_cell.length_c   1.000
_cell.angle_alpha   90.00
_cell.angle_beta   90.00
_cell.angle_gamma   90.00
#
_symmetry.space_group_name_H-M   'P 1'
#
loop_
_entity.id
_entity.type
_entity.pdbx_description
1 polymer ?
#
loop_
_entity_poly.entity_id
_entity_poly.type
_entity_poly.pdbx_seq_one_letter_code
_entity_poly.pdbx_strand_id
1 'polypeptide(L)'
;MNSAPLLRPLRSMLQGRLQLATTTRTARTALRPATRLRTNASIATDPKAAAAAVDASAPSTATTTSPPPPTPLSNTTPLDVQEAADAGDVSRMPRSLEALYLKPLRREAEFGVPSCDLQLRSYSVRNLEFFCDFALRAAYYCGLPAFGPVPLPRKTERWTVPKGHFIDKKSQENFERITLRRLIQIRDGHPETVQVWLAFLQKHAYYGIGMKANVWEFSKLGVGKAMDEKAAEVSKLLEDKWEHLGHVKKLEGIEDIEEFLATERTKVSGGRIARAGARQQLLGSFFGPAELRCTGSPRSLSHTRTLTLTLAQRRRFASSRSGPLPVGPTAPTAPKVIFSGIQPTGVPHLGNYLGALKQWKRMQDEADPGTTLLFSIVDLHALTMPRRMGTLAQGKREMLAALLAVGLDPQRSIIFYQSTVPAHSELQWILSCTASMGYLSRMTQWKDKMALATNASLQDDGTTKRLKHGLFSYPILQAADILVHRATHVPVGDDQRQHLEFARECVTNFNHAYGGSYLVAPQTMVSPAKRVMSLRDPTKKMSKSDLDPFSTITLADEAYKVQKKITTALTDSDPTVSYDPAGRPGVANLLELWSHFDPHKRTPAVLAAGLVGVQNHLGTLKARVGQAVEAEMQEIRERYLEFLAPGKAGYLDEVVQEGGRKARESAEETMKIVREAVELGA
;
A
#
# COMPACT_ATOMS: atom_id res chain seq x y z
N MET A 1 55.08 -6.55 59.81
CA MET A 1 53.69 -6.81 60.26
C MET A 1 52.75 -6.40 59.14
N ASN A 2 51.64 -7.14 58.95
CA ASN A 2 50.30 -6.80 58.42
C ASN A 2 50.14 -5.65 57.39
N SER A 3 49.31 -5.73 56.34
CA SER A 3 48.41 -6.80 55.85
C SER A 3 48.00 -6.54 54.38
N ALA A 4 47.37 -7.51 53.70
CA ALA A 4 47.22 -7.53 52.25
C ALA A 4 45.95 -6.85 51.68
N PRO A 5 45.98 -6.38 50.42
CA PRO A 5 44.81 -6.21 49.56
C PRO A 5 44.47 -7.52 48.81
N LEU A 6 43.19 -7.80 48.56
CA LEU A 6 42.73 -9.08 48.01
C LEU A 6 42.43 -9.07 46.50
N LEU A 7 42.89 -10.16 45.86
CA LEU A 7 42.36 -10.83 44.66
C LEU A 7 42.35 -10.08 43.31
N ARG A 8 43.29 -10.52 42.45
CA ARG A 8 43.25 -10.42 40.98
C ARG A 8 42.48 -11.63 40.37
N PRO A 9 42.07 -11.58 39.09
CA PRO A 9 41.24 -12.62 38.47
C PRO A 9 42.00 -13.91 38.13
N LEU A 10 41.26 -15.01 37.99
CA LEU A 10 41.75 -16.28 37.44
C LEU A 10 40.90 -16.74 36.25
N ARG A 11 41.57 -17.29 35.24
CA ARG A 11 40.99 -18.04 34.12
C ARG A 11 41.89 -19.26 33.85
N SER A 12 41.38 -20.22 33.07
CA SER A 12 42.04 -21.45 32.62
C SER A 12 42.55 -22.43 33.70
N MET A 13 41.79 -23.51 33.90
CA MET A 13 42.31 -24.86 33.69
C MET A 13 41.21 -25.78 33.11
N LEU A 14 41.60 -26.54 32.08
CA LEU A 14 41.11 -27.86 31.65
C LEU A 14 41.15 -27.98 30.11
N GLN A 15 42.29 -28.43 29.59
CA GLN A 15 42.36 -29.02 28.25
C GLN A 15 41.94 -30.49 28.34
N GLY A 16 40.78 -30.83 27.76
CA GLY A 16 40.33 -32.21 27.58
C GLY A 16 40.19 -32.51 26.08
N ARG A 17 40.82 -33.58 25.59
CA ARG A 17 40.79 -33.94 24.16
C ARG A 17 39.38 -34.33 23.71
N LEU A 18 38.95 -33.78 22.57
CA LEU A 18 37.96 -34.42 21.69
C LEU A 18 38.60 -34.61 20.32
N GLN A 19 38.80 -35.87 19.93
CA GLN A 19 39.26 -36.23 18.58
C GLN A 19 38.05 -36.59 17.71
N LEU A 20 38.09 -36.15 16.46
CA LEU A 20 37.16 -36.61 15.41
C LEU A 20 37.47 -38.07 15.06
N ALA A 21 36.43 -38.91 15.02
CA ALA A 21 36.52 -40.28 14.54
C ALA A 21 35.28 -40.63 13.70
N THR A 22 35.46 -40.69 12.38
CA THR A 22 34.46 -41.20 11.43
C THR A 22 34.41 -42.73 11.50
N THR A 23 33.22 -43.34 11.53
CA THR A 23 33.00 -44.71 11.01
C THR A 23 31.51 -44.95 10.72
N THR A 24 31.26 -45.56 9.56
CA THR A 24 29.94 -46.02 9.11
C THR A 24 29.55 -47.37 9.72
N ARG A 25 28.25 -47.60 10.02
CA ARG A 25 27.66 -48.94 9.76
C ARG A 25 26.17 -48.93 9.49
N THR A 26 25.79 -49.76 8.53
CA THR A 26 24.42 -50.07 8.09
C THR A 26 23.74 -51.09 9.01
N ALA A 27 22.41 -51.01 9.11
CA ALA A 27 21.56 -52.16 9.38
C ALA A 27 20.27 -52.09 8.54
N ARG A 28 19.86 -53.21 7.95
CA ARG A 28 18.56 -53.41 7.29
C ARG A 28 17.62 -54.14 8.24
N THR A 29 16.35 -53.76 8.26
CA THR A 29 15.24 -54.68 8.57
C THR A 29 14.08 -54.36 7.62
N ALA A 30 13.33 -55.37 7.19
CA ALA A 30 12.28 -55.22 6.17
C ALA A 30 11.15 -56.24 6.39
N LEU A 31 9.96 -55.95 5.83
CA LEU A 31 8.83 -56.89 5.58
C LEU A 31 8.15 -57.48 6.85
N ARG A 32 6.85 -57.84 6.86
CA ARG A 32 5.66 -57.36 6.12
C ARG A 32 4.38 -57.68 6.98
N PRO A 33 3.15 -57.99 6.50
CA PRO A 33 1.93 -57.52 7.18
C PRO A 33 1.15 -58.59 7.96
N ALA A 34 0.10 -58.16 8.66
CA ALA A 34 -1.01 -59.01 9.12
C ALA A 34 -2.35 -58.42 8.65
N THR A 35 -3.26 -59.29 8.20
CA THR A 35 -4.52 -58.92 7.52
C THR A 35 -5.74 -59.17 8.42
N ARG A 36 -6.73 -58.27 8.40
CA ARG A 36 -8.15 -58.67 8.49
C ARG A 36 -9.02 -57.89 7.51
N LEU A 37 -9.81 -58.64 6.75
CA LEU A 37 -10.84 -58.16 5.83
C LEU A 37 -12.21 -58.38 6.47
N ARG A 38 -13.18 -57.51 6.17
CA ARG A 38 -14.44 -57.92 5.52
C ARG A 38 -15.31 -56.73 5.05
N THR A 39 -15.65 -56.77 3.76
CA THR A 39 -16.91 -56.32 3.11
C THR A 39 -17.44 -54.90 3.40
N ASN A 40 -17.41 -53.97 2.43
CA ASN A 40 -18.26 -53.85 1.21
C ASN A 40 -19.73 -53.51 1.54
N ALA A 41 -20.18 -52.27 1.31
CA ALA A 41 -20.98 -51.79 0.15
C ALA A 41 -22.51 -51.89 0.42
N SER A 42 -23.44 -51.06 -0.09
CA SER A 42 -23.48 -50.06 -1.20
C SER A 42 -24.46 -48.91 -0.81
N ILE A 43 -24.46 -47.67 -1.36
CA ILE A 43 -25.05 -47.18 -2.64
C ILE A 43 -26.53 -47.65 -2.82
N ALA A 44 -27.57 -46.81 -3.01
CA ALA A 44 -27.77 -45.35 -2.92
C ALA A 44 -29.29 -44.96 -2.91
N THR A 45 -29.61 -43.65 -3.00
CA THR A 45 -30.87 -42.98 -3.47
C THR A 45 -32.21 -43.12 -2.71
N ASP A 46 -32.70 -42.02 -2.11
CA ASP A 46 -33.82 -41.13 -2.55
C ASP A 46 -35.16 -41.70 -3.11
N PRO A 47 -36.31 -40.95 -3.09
CA PRO A 47 -36.77 -39.89 -2.17
C PRO A 47 -38.33 -39.78 -1.91
N LYS A 48 -38.75 -38.79 -1.09
CA LYS A 48 -39.97 -37.90 -1.24
C LYS A 48 -41.38 -38.33 -0.71
N ALA A 49 -42.13 -37.32 -0.19
CA ALA A 49 -43.60 -37.17 -0.02
C ALA A 49 -44.33 -38.01 1.09
N ALA A 50 -45.48 -37.60 1.68
CA ALA A 50 -46.15 -36.29 1.88
C ALA A 50 -47.36 -36.39 2.87
N ALA A 51 -47.81 -35.24 3.45
CA ALA A 51 -49.16 -34.96 4.03
C ALA A 51 -49.68 -35.77 5.27
N ALA A 52 -50.70 -35.36 6.06
CA ALA A 52 -51.19 -34.02 6.49
C ALA A 52 -52.28 -34.12 7.61
N ALA A 53 -52.28 -33.17 8.58
CA ALA A 53 -53.40 -32.76 9.48
C ALA A 53 -54.09 -33.86 10.36
N VAL A 54 -55.08 -33.63 11.24
CA VAL A 54 -55.83 -32.45 11.79
C VAL A 54 -56.15 -32.70 13.30
N ASP A 55 -56.55 -31.66 14.06
CA ASP A 55 -57.36 -31.61 15.31
C ASP A 55 -57.08 -32.56 16.52
N ALA A 56 -57.16 -32.20 17.81
CA ALA A 56 -57.78 -31.14 18.63
C ALA A 56 -59.01 -31.60 19.48
N SER A 57 -58.77 -32.05 20.72
CA SER A 57 -59.73 -31.97 21.85
C SER A 57 -59.06 -32.21 23.22
N ALA A 58 -59.59 -31.56 24.26
CA ALA A 58 -59.36 -31.82 25.69
C ALA A 58 -60.71 -31.62 26.42
N PRO A 59 -60.95 -32.11 27.66
CA PRO A 59 -60.55 -31.31 28.84
C PRO A 59 -60.29 -32.07 30.17
N SER A 60 -59.71 -31.36 31.17
CA SER A 60 -59.91 -31.51 32.65
C SER A 60 -59.47 -32.83 33.34
N THR A 61 -58.94 -32.89 34.58
CA THR A 61 -58.60 -31.92 35.67
C THR A 61 -57.64 -32.63 36.67
N ALA A 62 -56.91 -32.02 37.60
CA ALA A 62 -56.66 -30.60 37.97
C ALA A 62 -55.11 -30.41 38.18
N THR A 63 -54.45 -29.76 39.16
CA THR A 63 -54.83 -29.12 40.45
C THR A 63 -53.92 -27.90 40.77
N THR A 64 -54.52 -26.71 40.71
CA THR A 64 -54.35 -25.53 41.60
C THR A 64 -52.95 -25.02 42.08
N THR A 65 -52.66 -23.78 41.65
CA THR A 65 -51.88 -22.68 42.32
C THR A 65 -50.34 -22.63 42.43
N SER A 66 -49.87 -21.42 42.13
CA SER A 66 -48.58 -20.72 42.42
C SER A 66 -48.96 -19.32 43.04
N PRO A 67 -48.12 -18.25 43.17
CA PRO A 67 -46.69 -18.03 42.85
C PRO A 67 -45.88 -17.34 44.02
N PRO A 68 -45.16 -16.16 43.96
CA PRO A 68 -43.89 -15.93 44.71
C PRO A 68 -43.86 -14.58 45.50
N PRO A 69 -42.78 -13.74 45.47
CA PRO A 69 -41.40 -13.86 46.01
C PRO A 69 -41.23 -13.06 47.35
N PRO A 70 -40.01 -12.90 47.95
CA PRO A 70 -39.16 -11.72 47.65
C PRO A 70 -37.63 -11.86 47.93
N THR A 71 -36.88 -10.76 47.76
CA THR A 71 -35.50 -10.48 48.24
C THR A 71 -35.54 -9.28 49.22
N PRO A 72 -34.63 -9.04 50.21
CA PRO A 72 -33.19 -8.75 49.96
C PRO A 72 -32.15 -8.97 51.11
N LEU A 73 -30.88 -8.62 50.81
CA LEU A 73 -29.81 -8.05 51.68
C LEU A 73 -29.27 -8.78 52.93
N SER A 74 -27.97 -9.11 52.93
CA SER A 74 -26.97 -8.69 53.96
C SER A 74 -25.52 -9.14 53.62
N ASN A 75 -24.49 -8.47 54.18
CA ASN A 75 -23.06 -8.85 54.08
C ASN A 75 -22.54 -9.42 55.40
N THR A 76 -21.52 -10.30 55.39
CA THR A 76 -20.28 -10.18 56.23
C THR A 76 -19.20 -11.25 55.97
N THR A 77 -18.04 -10.81 55.43
CA THR A 77 -16.67 -11.32 55.71
C THR A 77 -16.31 -12.81 55.37
N PRO A 78 -15.00 -13.20 55.34
CA PRO A 78 -14.52 -14.18 54.36
C PRO A 78 -14.09 -15.54 54.95
N LEU A 79 -13.93 -16.52 54.05
CA LEU A 79 -13.21 -17.79 54.30
C LEU A 79 -11.94 -17.90 53.45
N ASP A 80 -10.99 -18.64 53.99
CA ASP A 80 -9.54 -18.55 53.84
C ASP A 80 -8.91 -18.67 52.44
N VAL A 81 -7.76 -18.00 52.30
CA VAL A 81 -6.85 -18.12 51.15
C VAL A 81 -5.97 -19.37 51.35
N GLN A 82 -6.51 -20.56 51.06
CA GLN A 82 -5.72 -21.80 51.21
C GLN A 82 -5.95 -22.93 50.20
N GLU A 83 -6.59 -22.67 49.05
CA GLU A 83 -6.77 -23.68 48.00
C GLU A 83 -6.54 -23.13 46.58
N ALA A 84 -5.28 -22.78 46.28
CA ALA A 84 -4.83 -22.33 44.95
C ALA A 84 -3.38 -22.77 44.63
N ALA A 85 -2.93 -23.86 45.25
CA ALA A 85 -1.51 -24.25 45.30
C ALA A 85 -1.16 -25.52 44.49
N ASP A 86 -2.04 -26.00 43.60
CA ASP A 86 -1.69 -27.08 42.67
C ASP A 86 -2.43 -26.96 41.30
N ALA A 87 -1.83 -26.18 40.39
CA ALA A 87 -2.30 -25.98 39.02
C ALA A 87 -1.14 -25.59 38.09
N GLY A 88 -0.17 -26.50 37.94
CA GLY A 88 1.12 -26.27 37.27
C GLY A 88 1.12 -26.13 35.74
N ASP A 89 0.20 -25.38 35.13
CA ASP A 89 0.31 -24.97 33.71
C ASP A 89 0.87 -23.54 33.59
N VAL A 90 2.19 -23.43 33.71
CA VAL A 90 2.91 -22.16 33.57
C VAL A 90 2.88 -21.74 32.09
N SER A 91 1.99 -20.80 31.76
CA SER A 91 1.79 -20.35 30.38
C SER A 91 3.11 -19.92 29.74
N ARG A 92 3.38 -20.38 28.52
CA ARG A 92 4.62 -20.07 27.77
C ARG A 92 4.64 -18.64 27.20
N MET A 93 3.95 -17.70 27.83
CA MET A 93 3.91 -16.30 27.42
C MET A 93 5.12 -15.54 27.98
N PRO A 94 5.72 -14.59 27.22
CA PRO A 94 6.68 -13.65 27.79
C PRO A 94 6.04 -12.83 28.92
N ARG A 95 6.78 -12.56 30.00
CA ARG A 95 6.29 -11.78 31.17
C ARG A 95 5.67 -10.43 30.80
N SER A 96 6.11 -9.81 29.71
CA SER A 96 5.54 -8.55 29.18
C SER A 96 4.15 -8.70 28.56
N LEU A 97 3.80 -9.90 28.09
CA LEU A 97 2.48 -10.26 27.56
C LEU A 97 1.56 -10.72 28.71
N GLU A 98 2.09 -11.54 29.62
CA GLU A 98 1.44 -11.95 30.88
C GLU A 98 0.97 -10.74 31.71
N ALA A 99 1.82 -9.72 31.84
CA ALA A 99 1.51 -8.49 32.57
C ALA A 99 0.23 -7.75 32.09
N LEU A 100 -0.18 -7.91 30.83
CA LEU A 100 -1.40 -7.29 30.27
C LEU A 100 -2.69 -7.94 30.79
N TYR A 101 -2.63 -9.21 31.24
CA TYR A 101 -3.76 -9.94 31.78
C TYR A 101 -3.87 -9.80 33.31
N LEU A 102 -2.76 -9.47 33.98
CA LEU A 102 -2.72 -9.18 35.40
C LEU A 102 -3.23 -7.75 35.68
N LYS A 103 -4.14 -7.60 36.65
CA LYS A 103 -4.64 -6.29 37.09
C LYS A 103 -3.49 -5.45 37.70
N PRO A 104 -3.47 -4.12 37.51
CA PRO A 104 -2.45 -3.27 38.11
C PRO A 104 -2.58 -3.25 39.63
N LEU A 105 -1.45 -3.41 40.32
CA LEU A 105 -1.37 -3.28 41.78
C LEU A 105 -1.72 -1.85 42.20
N ARG A 106 -2.33 -1.70 43.39
CA ARG A 106 -2.71 -0.41 43.98
C ARG A 106 -2.13 -0.28 45.38
N ARG A 107 -2.04 0.95 45.86
CA ARG A 107 -1.76 1.29 47.25
C ARG A 107 -3.01 1.93 47.84
N GLU A 108 -3.20 1.75 49.14
CA GLU A 108 -4.25 2.44 49.89
C GLU A 108 -3.81 3.88 50.20
N ALA A 109 -4.75 4.71 50.64
CA ALA A 109 -4.57 6.14 50.88
C ALA A 109 -4.81 6.42 52.38
N GLU A 110 -3.88 7.12 53.03
CA GLU A 110 -3.85 7.32 54.49
C GLU A 110 -4.83 8.41 54.95
N PHE A 111 -5.03 9.44 54.14
CA PHE A 111 -5.87 10.61 54.45
C PHE A 111 -6.96 10.86 53.39
N GLY A 112 -6.82 10.28 52.19
CA GLY A 112 -7.80 10.32 51.11
C GLY A 112 -7.88 11.65 50.37
N VAL A 113 -6.92 12.56 50.56
CA VAL A 113 -6.93 13.93 50.03
C VAL A 113 -6.51 13.91 48.55
N PRO A 114 -7.28 14.50 47.61
CA PRO A 114 -6.94 14.49 46.19
C PRO A 114 -5.74 15.39 45.88
N SER A 115 -4.69 14.82 45.29
CA SER A 115 -3.46 15.53 44.91
C SER A 115 -3.36 15.79 43.40
N CYS A 116 -3.93 14.90 42.56
CA CYS A 116 -3.95 15.08 41.11
C CYS A 116 -5.09 14.34 40.42
N ASP A 117 -5.78 15.01 39.49
CA ASP A 117 -6.78 14.45 38.59
C ASP A 117 -6.23 14.41 37.16
N LEU A 118 -5.81 13.23 36.69
CA LEU A 118 -5.36 13.00 35.32
C LEU A 118 -6.53 12.56 34.43
N GLN A 119 -6.93 13.45 33.52
CA GLN A 119 -7.91 13.17 32.47
C GLN A 119 -7.23 12.75 31.17
N LEU A 120 -7.53 11.52 30.73
CA LEU A 120 -7.05 10.95 29.47
C LEU A 120 -8.17 11.00 28.42
N ARG A 121 -7.84 11.39 27.18
CA ARG A 121 -8.78 11.48 26.05
C ARG A 121 -8.22 10.78 24.80
N SER A 122 -9.03 9.97 24.12
CA SER A 122 -8.65 9.36 22.83
C SER A 122 -9.88 8.99 21.99
N TYR A 123 -9.67 8.76 20.69
CA TYR A 123 -10.66 8.19 19.78
C TYR A 123 -10.63 6.65 19.77
N SER A 124 -9.54 6.02 20.24
CA SER A 124 -9.38 4.57 20.32
C SER A 124 -9.60 4.08 21.74
N VAL A 125 -10.55 3.15 21.92
CA VAL A 125 -10.79 2.43 23.20
C VAL A 125 -9.50 1.75 23.67
N ARG A 126 -8.85 0.98 22.78
CA ARG A 126 -7.68 0.15 23.08
C ARG A 126 -6.48 0.98 23.52
N ASN A 127 -6.20 2.10 22.83
CA ASN A 127 -5.08 2.98 23.20
C ASN A 127 -5.33 3.61 24.57
N LEU A 128 -6.55 4.08 24.81
CA LEU A 128 -6.96 4.73 26.06
C LEU A 128 -6.85 3.78 27.26
N GLU A 129 -7.28 2.53 27.10
CA GLU A 129 -7.26 1.53 28.18
C GLU A 129 -5.85 1.01 28.46
N PHE A 130 -5.05 0.74 27.41
CA PHE A 130 -3.63 0.39 27.54
C PHE A 130 -2.83 1.48 28.30
N PHE A 131 -3.05 2.75 27.97
CA PHE A 131 -2.35 3.85 28.64
C PHE A 131 -2.89 4.16 30.04
N CYS A 132 -4.17 3.90 30.32
CA CYS A 132 -4.70 3.94 31.69
C CYS A 132 -4.00 2.90 32.59
N ASP A 133 -3.83 1.68 32.09
CA ASP A 133 -3.15 0.61 32.81
C ASP A 133 -1.66 0.93 33.04
N PHE A 134 -0.95 1.39 32.00
CA PHE A 134 0.41 1.92 32.12
C PHE A 134 0.54 3.03 33.17
N ALA A 135 -0.39 3.99 33.18
CA ALA A 135 -0.38 5.11 34.12
C ALA A 135 -0.57 4.67 35.58
N LEU A 136 -1.43 3.68 35.82
CA LEU A 136 -1.64 3.08 37.15
C LEU A 136 -0.41 2.30 37.63
N ARG A 137 0.22 1.50 36.76
CA ARG A 137 1.48 0.79 37.10
C ARG A 137 2.60 1.78 37.42
N ALA A 138 2.75 2.83 36.60
CA ALA A 138 3.72 3.89 36.86
C ALA A 138 3.46 4.57 38.23
N ALA A 139 2.21 4.86 38.58
CA ALA A 139 1.88 5.45 39.88
C ALA A 139 2.26 4.53 41.05
N TYR A 140 1.97 3.22 40.94
CA TYR A 140 2.32 2.23 41.96
C TYR A 140 3.84 2.14 42.23
N TYR A 141 4.67 2.22 41.17
CA TYR A 141 6.13 2.26 41.28
C TYR A 141 6.64 3.62 41.80
N CYS A 142 6.01 4.74 41.45
CA CYS A 142 6.27 6.05 42.05
C CYS A 142 5.80 6.18 43.51
N GLY A 143 5.14 5.16 44.07
CA GLY A 143 4.66 5.16 45.45
C GLY A 143 3.28 5.76 45.68
N LEU A 144 2.60 6.20 44.62
CA LEU A 144 1.40 7.05 44.68
C LEU A 144 0.09 6.23 44.80
N PRO A 145 -0.80 6.55 45.77
CA PRO A 145 -2.15 5.97 45.85
C PRO A 145 -3.05 6.40 44.69
N ALA A 146 -3.14 5.55 43.65
CA ALA A 146 -3.87 5.85 42.42
C ALA A 146 -5.19 5.07 42.26
N PHE A 147 -6.26 5.81 41.99
CA PHE A 147 -7.63 5.33 41.82
C PHE A 147 -8.09 5.54 40.37
N GLY A 148 -8.70 4.51 39.77
CA GLY A 148 -9.19 4.56 38.38
C GLY A 148 -8.98 3.25 37.62
N PRO A 149 -9.24 3.23 36.29
CA PRO A 149 -9.68 4.37 35.49
C PRO A 149 -11.21 4.54 35.54
N VAL A 150 -11.68 5.70 35.99
CA VAL A 150 -13.13 6.01 36.03
C VAL A 150 -13.60 6.43 34.63
N PRO A 151 -14.70 5.87 34.08
CA PRO A 151 -15.24 6.29 32.79
C PRO A 151 -15.89 7.68 32.89
N LEU A 152 -15.40 8.64 32.11
CA LEU A 152 -16.03 9.96 31.95
C LEU A 152 -16.97 9.97 30.73
N PRO A 153 -18.00 10.85 30.72
CA PRO A 153 -18.90 10.99 29.57
C PRO A 153 -18.16 11.24 28.24
N ARG A 154 -18.55 10.49 27.21
CA ARG A 154 -18.01 10.63 25.85
C ARG A 154 -18.40 11.97 25.24
N LYS A 155 -17.46 12.68 24.60
CA LYS A 155 -17.77 13.88 23.81
C LYS A 155 -18.03 13.43 22.37
N THR A 156 -19.26 13.55 21.90
CA THR A 156 -19.60 13.30 20.48
C THR A 156 -19.71 14.63 19.77
N GLU A 157 -18.81 14.87 18.82
CA GLU A 157 -18.85 16.02 17.92
C GLU A 157 -19.41 15.56 16.58
N ARG A 158 -20.25 16.36 15.93
CA ARG A 158 -20.89 16.02 14.66
C ARG A 158 -20.72 17.16 13.68
N TRP A 159 -20.47 16.83 12.42
CA TRP A 159 -20.40 17.79 11.33
C TRP A 159 -20.91 17.18 10.02
N THR A 160 -21.42 18.02 9.13
CA THR A 160 -22.02 17.62 7.86
C THR A 160 -21.22 18.26 6.73
N VAL A 161 -20.76 17.46 5.77
CA VAL A 161 -19.91 17.92 4.65
C VAL A 161 -20.62 17.63 3.32
N PRO A 162 -20.61 18.55 2.35
CA PRO A 162 -21.03 18.24 0.98
C PRO A 162 -20.16 17.13 0.37
N LYS A 163 -20.80 16.11 -0.22
CA LYS A 163 -20.16 14.99 -0.95
C LYS A 163 -19.51 15.45 -2.28
N GLY A 164 -19.78 16.68 -2.71
CA GLY A 164 -19.24 17.28 -3.92
C GLY A 164 -19.57 18.78 -4.00
N HIS A 165 -19.23 19.40 -5.12
CA HIS A 165 -19.33 20.86 -5.32
C HIS A 165 -20.77 21.41 -5.42
N PHE A 166 -21.78 20.55 -5.55
CA PHE A 166 -23.19 20.97 -5.61
C PHE A 166 -23.77 21.12 -4.20
N ILE A 167 -24.45 22.24 -3.96
CA ILE A 167 -24.93 22.69 -2.63
C ILE A 167 -26.26 22.00 -2.25
N ASP A 168 -26.62 20.91 -2.94
CA ASP A 168 -27.88 20.21 -2.72
C ASP A 168 -27.93 19.45 -1.38
N LYS A 169 -29.07 19.58 -0.68
CA LYS A 169 -29.32 18.92 0.61
C LYS A 169 -29.30 17.38 0.54
N LYS A 170 -29.39 16.80 -0.68
CA LYS A 170 -29.27 15.35 -0.93
C LYS A 170 -27.82 14.87 -1.08
N SER A 171 -26.85 15.76 -1.26
CA SER A 171 -25.42 15.43 -1.38
C SER A 171 -24.64 15.82 -0.13
N GLN A 172 -25.16 15.48 1.06
CA GLN A 172 -24.54 15.75 2.35
C GLN A 172 -24.18 14.45 3.09
N GLU A 173 -22.94 14.35 3.55
CA GLU A 173 -22.45 13.25 4.38
C GLU A 173 -22.27 13.71 5.83
N ASN A 174 -22.79 12.91 6.77
CA ASN A 174 -22.71 13.18 8.20
C ASN A 174 -21.55 12.39 8.83
N PHE A 175 -20.67 13.10 9.52
CA PHE A 175 -19.52 12.54 10.23
C PHE A 175 -19.71 12.75 11.74
N GLU A 176 -19.33 11.77 12.54
CA GLU A 176 -19.23 11.93 13.99
C GLU A 176 -17.88 11.52 14.56
N ARG A 177 -17.35 12.33 15.48
CA ARG A 177 -16.12 12.09 16.21
C ARG A 177 -16.44 11.85 17.68
N ILE A 178 -16.35 10.60 18.08
CA ILE A 178 -16.55 10.18 19.47
C ILE A 178 -15.19 10.23 20.17
N THR A 179 -15.03 11.18 21.09
CA THR A 179 -13.88 11.25 22.00
C THR A 179 -14.24 10.57 23.31
N LEU A 180 -13.56 9.47 23.62
CA LEU A 180 -13.68 8.75 24.87
C LEU A 180 -12.77 9.38 25.93
N ARG A 181 -13.20 9.34 27.19
CA ARG A 181 -12.49 9.94 28.32
C ARG A 181 -12.41 8.98 29.51
N ARG A 182 -11.27 8.99 30.20
CA ARG A 182 -11.05 8.30 31.47
C ARG A 182 -10.43 9.29 32.48
N LEU A 183 -10.74 9.12 33.76
CA LEU A 183 -10.12 9.84 34.87
C LEU A 183 -9.29 8.86 35.73
N ILE A 184 -8.08 9.26 36.08
CA ILE A 184 -7.26 8.64 37.11
C ILE A 184 -7.03 9.71 38.18
N GLN A 185 -7.34 9.40 39.43
CA GLN A 185 -7.16 10.31 40.57
C GLN A 185 -6.08 9.76 41.49
N ILE A 186 -5.12 10.61 41.85
CA ILE A 186 -4.12 10.32 42.89
C ILE A 186 -4.54 11.01 44.17
N ARG A 187 -4.44 10.27 45.28
CA ARG A 187 -4.66 10.78 46.64
C ARG A 187 -3.38 10.68 47.46
N ASP A 188 -3.21 11.59 48.41
CA ASP A 188 -2.09 11.66 49.35
C ASP A 188 -0.69 11.64 48.69
N GLY A 189 -0.59 12.09 47.44
CA GLY A 189 0.64 12.14 46.67
C GLY A 189 1.43 13.42 46.94
N HIS A 190 2.72 13.29 47.27
CA HIS A 190 3.63 14.43 47.35
C HIS A 190 3.75 15.14 45.98
N PRO A 191 3.67 16.48 45.89
CA PRO A 191 3.56 17.19 44.61
C PRO A 191 4.75 16.92 43.69
N GLU A 192 5.97 16.90 44.21
CA GLU A 192 7.18 16.57 43.41
C GLU A 192 7.09 15.17 42.78
N THR A 193 6.63 14.18 43.54
CA THR A 193 6.48 12.78 43.06
C THR A 193 5.37 12.68 42.02
N VAL A 194 4.30 13.46 42.17
CA VAL A 194 3.22 13.61 41.18
C VAL A 194 3.74 14.28 39.90
N GLN A 195 4.55 15.34 40.01
CA GLN A 195 5.18 16.00 38.86
C GLN A 195 6.14 15.05 38.12
N VAL A 196 6.97 14.28 38.83
CA VAL A 196 7.86 13.25 38.26
C VAL A 196 7.06 12.15 37.55
N TRP A 197 5.96 11.69 38.14
CA TRP A 197 5.04 10.73 37.50
C TRP A 197 4.42 11.31 36.22
N LEU A 198 3.91 12.55 36.25
CA LEU A 198 3.36 13.21 35.06
C LEU A 198 4.41 13.40 33.95
N ALA A 199 5.64 13.78 34.29
CA ALA A 199 6.75 13.90 33.35
C ALA A 199 7.13 12.53 32.72
N PHE A 200 7.11 11.46 33.52
CA PHE A 200 7.31 10.09 33.02
C PHE A 200 6.19 9.68 32.04
N LEU A 201 4.93 9.96 32.35
CA LEU A 201 3.80 9.71 31.45
C LEU A 201 3.87 10.53 30.16
N GLN A 202 4.33 11.79 30.23
CA GLN A 202 4.54 12.63 29.04
C GLN A 202 5.67 12.09 28.15
N LYS A 203 6.79 11.66 28.74
CA LYS A 203 7.92 11.03 28.02
C LYS A 203 7.52 9.75 27.30
N HIS A 204 6.59 8.98 27.89
CA HIS A 204 6.12 7.70 27.35
C HIS A 204 4.68 7.79 26.78
N ALA A 205 4.25 8.98 26.37
CA ALA A 205 2.88 9.22 25.88
C ALA A 205 2.57 8.38 24.63
N TYR A 206 1.54 7.54 24.73
CA TYR A 206 1.13 6.67 23.62
C TYR A 206 0.36 7.45 22.54
N TYR A 207 0.55 7.09 21.27
CA TYR A 207 0.02 7.86 20.15
C TYR A 207 -1.52 7.93 20.14
N GLY A 208 -2.04 9.11 19.76
CA GLY A 208 -3.48 9.37 19.71
C GLY A 208 -4.14 9.59 21.08
N ILE A 209 -3.37 9.84 22.14
CA ILE A 209 -3.89 10.14 23.49
C ILE A 209 -3.54 11.58 23.86
N GLY A 210 -4.57 12.36 24.22
CA GLY A 210 -4.41 13.64 24.87
C GLY A 210 -4.49 13.49 26.38
N MET A 211 -3.64 14.23 27.09
CA MET A 211 -3.66 14.34 28.55
C MET A 211 -4.19 15.72 28.98
N LYS A 212 -4.77 15.79 30.18
CA LYS A 212 -4.89 17.01 30.99
C LYS A 212 -4.80 16.59 32.46
N ALA A 213 -3.79 17.06 33.17
CA ALA A 213 -3.73 16.94 34.62
C ALA A 213 -4.23 18.22 35.27
N ASN A 214 -4.98 18.09 36.37
CA ASN A 214 -5.10 19.13 37.39
C ASN A 214 -4.25 18.65 38.59
N VAL A 215 -3.36 19.49 39.12
CA VAL A 215 -2.53 19.17 40.29
C VAL A 215 -2.87 20.16 41.40
N TRP A 216 -2.91 19.68 42.65
CA TRP A 216 -3.12 20.50 43.84
C TRP A 216 -1.86 20.47 44.71
N GLU A 217 -1.36 21.64 45.08
CA GLU A 217 -0.13 21.80 45.86
C GLU A 217 -0.43 22.46 47.21
N PHE A 218 0.04 21.85 48.30
CA PHE A 218 -0.25 22.29 49.66
C PHE A 218 0.83 23.27 50.16
N SER A 219 0.60 24.56 49.91
CA SER A 219 1.40 25.65 50.49
C SER A 219 0.87 26.07 51.87
N LYS A 220 1.76 26.59 52.73
CA LYS A 220 1.37 27.25 53.98
C LYS A 220 0.66 28.57 53.64
N LEU A 221 -0.36 28.95 54.42
CA LEU A 221 -1.05 30.24 54.20
C LEU A 221 -0.05 31.41 54.24
N GLY A 222 -0.17 32.33 53.28
CA GLY A 222 0.63 33.56 53.18
C GLY A 222 1.74 33.55 52.11
N VAL A 223 2.06 32.40 51.50
CA VAL A 223 3.25 32.27 50.62
C VAL A 223 3.02 32.74 49.16
N GLY A 224 1.79 33.15 48.79
CA GLY A 224 1.41 33.49 47.40
C GLY A 224 2.38 34.41 46.65
N LYS A 225 2.74 35.57 47.22
CA LYS A 225 3.70 36.51 46.59
C LYS A 225 5.05 35.86 46.25
N ALA A 226 5.58 35.06 47.15
CA ALA A 226 6.86 34.36 46.97
C ALA A 226 6.77 33.16 46.00
N MET A 227 5.56 32.77 45.58
CA MET A 227 5.35 31.82 44.50
C MET A 227 5.14 32.51 43.15
N ASP A 228 4.47 33.66 43.10
CA ASP A 228 4.37 34.48 41.87
C ASP A 228 5.77 34.95 41.40
N GLU A 229 6.59 35.42 42.34
CA GLU A 229 8.00 35.81 42.10
C GLU A 229 8.82 34.64 41.54
N LYS A 230 8.71 33.45 42.16
CA LYS A 230 9.42 32.23 41.69
C LYS A 230 8.86 31.67 40.39
N ALA A 231 7.57 31.82 40.11
CA ALA A 231 6.96 31.39 38.86
C ALA A 231 7.44 32.25 37.68
N ALA A 232 7.65 33.55 37.89
CA ALA A 232 8.26 34.44 36.91
C ALA A 232 9.75 34.10 36.69
N GLU A 233 10.50 33.83 37.76
CA GLU A 233 11.91 33.42 37.71
C GLU A 233 12.11 32.07 36.99
N VAL A 234 11.26 31.08 37.28
CA VAL A 234 11.25 29.77 36.59
C VAL A 234 10.77 29.88 35.14
N SER A 235 9.84 30.79 34.81
CA SER A 235 9.42 31.03 33.42
C SER A 235 10.59 31.51 32.56
N LYS A 236 11.37 32.50 33.02
CA LYS A 236 12.58 32.95 32.31
C LYS A 236 13.57 31.81 32.06
N LEU A 237 13.87 31.02 33.09
CA LEU A 237 14.79 29.87 33.01
C LEU A 237 14.27 28.72 32.12
N LEU A 238 12.99 28.74 31.74
CA LEU A 238 12.38 27.88 30.73
C LEU A 238 12.41 28.52 29.35
N GLU A 239 12.06 29.81 29.20
CA GLU A 239 12.10 30.54 27.94
C GLU A 239 13.50 30.49 27.29
N ASP A 240 14.57 30.77 28.05
CA ASP A 240 15.97 30.63 27.61
C ASP A 240 16.31 29.25 27.02
N LYS A 241 15.62 28.19 27.47
CA LYS A 241 15.81 26.80 27.01
C LYS A 241 14.82 26.40 25.91
N TRP A 242 13.74 27.15 25.74
CA TRP A 242 12.68 26.88 24.77
C TRP A 242 12.89 27.65 23.46
N GLU A 243 13.63 28.76 23.46
CA GLU A 243 14.03 29.48 22.23
C GLU A 243 14.75 28.57 21.21
N HIS A 244 15.50 27.56 21.68
CA HIS A 244 16.21 26.61 20.83
C HIS A 244 15.35 25.43 20.30
N LEU A 245 14.10 25.27 20.75
CA LEU A 245 13.28 24.08 20.46
C LEU A 245 12.08 24.32 19.53
N GLY A 246 11.95 25.53 18.96
CA GLY A 246 11.02 25.86 17.89
C GLY A 246 9.82 26.70 18.35
N HIS A 247 9.53 27.77 17.60
CA HIS A 247 8.55 28.77 18.00
C HIS A 247 7.11 28.24 18.12
N VAL A 248 6.51 28.53 19.27
CA VAL A 248 5.09 28.89 19.36
C VAL A 248 5.02 30.32 19.90
N LYS A 249 5.34 31.31 19.04
CA LYS A 249 4.97 32.71 19.35
C LYS A 249 3.45 32.82 19.30
N LYS A 250 2.90 33.43 20.34
CA LYS A 250 1.46 33.68 20.50
C LYS A 250 1.09 34.86 19.61
N LEU A 251 0.37 34.60 18.52
CA LEU A 251 -0.10 35.64 17.59
C LEU A 251 -1.28 36.37 18.25
N GLU A 252 -1.12 37.65 18.59
CA GLU A 252 -2.15 38.43 19.30
C GLU A 252 -2.64 39.67 18.51
N GLY A 253 -1.94 40.05 17.43
CA GLY A 253 -2.37 41.08 16.48
C GLY A 253 -2.77 40.53 15.10
N ILE A 254 -3.58 41.30 14.37
CA ILE A 254 -3.86 41.06 12.94
C ILE A 254 -2.60 41.27 12.09
N GLU A 255 -1.74 42.20 12.49
CA GLU A 255 -0.47 42.51 11.83
C GLU A 255 0.52 41.33 11.92
N ASP A 256 0.61 40.65 13.07
CA ASP A 256 1.38 39.41 13.23
C ASP A 256 0.92 38.32 12.24
N ILE A 257 -0.39 38.25 11.99
CA ILE A 257 -1.01 37.26 11.09
C ILE A 257 -0.69 37.60 9.63
N GLU A 258 -0.68 38.88 9.23
CA GLU A 258 -0.23 39.28 7.89
C GLU A 258 1.27 39.00 7.67
N GLU A 259 2.14 39.28 8.65
CA GLU A 259 3.57 38.97 8.55
C GLU A 259 3.84 37.45 8.50
N PHE A 260 3.11 36.66 9.30
CA PHE A 260 3.17 35.20 9.25
C PHE A 260 2.70 34.65 7.88
N LEU A 261 1.59 35.15 7.34
CA LEU A 261 1.07 34.75 6.02
C LEU A 261 1.99 35.19 4.86
N ALA A 262 2.66 36.34 4.99
CA ALA A 262 3.68 36.78 4.04
C ALA A 262 4.91 35.85 4.06
N THR A 263 5.33 35.43 5.26
CA THR A 263 6.48 34.54 5.48
C THR A 263 6.22 33.12 4.99
N GLU A 264 5.03 32.55 5.28
CA GLU A 264 4.55 31.28 4.72
C GLU A 264 4.53 31.32 3.19
N ARG A 265 3.97 32.38 2.58
CA ARG A 265 3.96 32.55 1.12
C ARG A 265 5.36 32.51 0.51
N THR A 266 6.38 33.09 1.18
CA THR A 266 7.77 33.01 0.71
C THR A 266 8.42 31.62 0.86
N LYS A 267 7.95 30.78 1.80
CA LYS A 267 8.40 29.37 1.90
C LYS A 267 7.75 28.49 0.82
N VAL A 268 6.45 28.67 0.57
CA VAL A 268 5.73 27.94 -0.49
C VAL A 268 6.25 28.32 -1.89
N SER A 269 6.73 29.56 -2.09
CA SER A 269 7.38 30.00 -3.34
C SER A 269 8.90 29.72 -3.38
N GLY A 270 9.38 28.63 -2.79
CA GLY A 270 10.80 28.25 -2.69
C GLY A 270 11.53 27.90 -4.00
N GLY A 271 11.04 28.34 -5.16
CA GLY A 271 11.71 28.25 -6.46
C GLY A 271 12.40 29.57 -6.81
N ARG A 272 13.67 29.53 -7.21
CA ARG A 272 14.48 30.74 -7.51
C ARG A 272 13.84 31.65 -8.56
N ILE A 273 13.24 32.77 -8.14
CA ILE A 273 12.96 33.94 -8.98
C ILE A 273 13.44 35.19 -8.24
N ALA A 274 14.28 35.98 -8.89
CA ALA A 274 14.85 37.20 -8.30
C ALA A 274 13.80 38.32 -8.20
N ARG A 275 13.68 38.94 -7.01
CA ARG A 275 12.92 40.19 -6.85
C ARG A 275 13.75 41.38 -7.34
N ALA A 276 13.38 41.94 -8.50
CA ALA A 276 13.52 43.38 -8.71
C ALA A 276 12.39 44.09 -7.94
N GLY A 277 12.70 45.20 -7.25
CA GLY A 277 11.80 45.81 -6.29
C GLY A 277 10.77 46.78 -6.88
N ALA A 278 9.58 46.77 -6.29
CA ALA A 278 8.70 47.94 -6.20
C ALA A 278 7.91 47.80 -4.87
N ARG A 279 7.91 48.84 -4.05
CA ARG A 279 7.13 48.91 -2.80
C ARG A 279 5.94 49.83 -3.04
N GLN A 280 4.87 49.58 -2.28
CA GLN A 280 4.04 50.60 -1.62
C GLN A 280 2.68 51.01 -2.23
N GLN A 281 1.70 51.00 -1.32
CA GLN A 281 0.45 51.77 -1.26
C GLN A 281 -0.66 51.58 -2.32
N LEU A 282 -1.66 50.79 -1.88
CA LEU A 282 -3.06 51.20 -1.95
C LEU A 282 -3.26 52.62 -1.37
N LEU A 283 -4.08 53.42 -2.04
CA LEU A 283 -5.11 54.27 -1.43
C LEU A 283 -6.21 54.53 -2.48
N GLY A 284 -7.41 54.90 -2.04
CA GLY A 284 -8.63 54.70 -2.83
C GLY A 284 -9.27 55.93 -3.48
N SER A 285 -10.16 55.60 -4.41
CA SER A 285 -11.43 56.28 -4.77
C SER A 285 -11.47 57.66 -5.45
N PHE A 286 -12.53 57.78 -6.27
CA PHE A 286 -13.20 58.98 -6.81
C PHE A 286 -12.60 59.81 -7.97
N PHE A 287 -13.42 59.89 -9.02
CA PHE A 287 -13.49 60.88 -10.11
C PHE A 287 -12.30 61.07 -11.06
N GLY A 288 -12.59 61.76 -12.17
CA GLY A 288 -11.77 61.85 -13.37
C GLY A 288 -11.20 63.25 -13.66
N PRO A 289 -11.05 63.67 -14.93
CA PRO A 289 -9.70 63.98 -15.41
C PRO A 289 -9.46 65.44 -15.82
N ALA A 290 -8.18 65.85 -15.85
CA ALA A 290 -7.69 67.04 -16.55
C ALA A 290 -6.24 66.87 -17.03
N GLU A 291 -5.85 67.63 -18.06
CA GLU A 291 -4.48 67.69 -18.62
C GLU A 291 -3.51 68.48 -17.73
N LEU A 292 -2.20 68.37 -17.99
CA LEU A 292 -1.46 69.49 -18.59
C LEU A 292 -0.14 69.06 -19.28
N ARG A 293 0.45 69.99 -20.05
CA ARG A 293 1.73 69.88 -20.79
C ARG A 293 2.79 70.77 -20.08
N CYS A 294 4.02 71.06 -20.52
CA CYS A 294 4.78 70.83 -21.77
C CYS A 294 6.30 71.11 -21.55
N THR A 295 7.17 70.77 -22.53
CA THR A 295 8.56 71.30 -22.74
C THR A 295 9.63 71.10 -21.64
N GLY A 296 10.95 71.12 -21.89
CA GLY A 296 11.76 71.36 -23.11
C GLY A 296 13.21 70.80 -22.99
N SER A 297 14.12 71.16 -23.92
CA SER A 297 15.51 70.61 -24.07
C SER A 297 16.55 71.75 -24.30
N PRO A 298 17.85 71.58 -24.72
CA PRO A 298 18.75 70.41 -24.89
C PRO A 298 20.24 70.67 -24.40
N ARG A 299 21.25 69.87 -24.88
CA ARG A 299 22.74 70.06 -24.86
C ARG A 299 23.47 69.75 -23.52
N SER A 300 24.76 69.31 -23.44
CA SER A 300 25.74 68.72 -24.40
C SER A 300 26.88 67.95 -23.66
N LEU A 301 27.65 67.14 -24.41
CA LEU A 301 29.02 66.55 -24.24
C LEU A 301 29.93 67.01 -23.07
N SER A 302 30.88 66.24 -22.48
CA SER A 302 31.43 64.87 -22.76
C SER A 302 32.44 64.36 -21.69
N HIS A 303 32.79 63.04 -21.72
CA HIS A 303 34.00 62.38 -21.12
C HIS A 303 34.08 62.33 -19.55
N THR A 304 34.55 61.27 -18.85
CA THR A 304 35.00 59.89 -19.22
C THR A 304 34.85 58.88 -18.04
N ARG A 305 34.72 57.57 -18.35
CA ARG A 305 35.05 56.36 -17.53
C ARG A 305 34.59 56.24 -16.05
N THR A 306 33.80 55.19 -15.77
CA THR A 306 34.15 54.06 -14.85
C THR A 306 33.16 52.89 -15.09
N LEU A 307 33.50 51.67 -14.65
CA LEU A 307 32.80 50.41 -14.96
C LEU A 307 31.64 50.10 -13.99
N THR A 308 30.50 49.56 -14.48
CA THR A 308 30.02 48.17 -14.23
C THR A 308 28.61 47.89 -14.78
N LEU A 309 28.26 46.59 -14.79
CA LEU A 309 26.98 45.93 -15.14
C LEU A 309 25.75 46.54 -14.43
N THR A 310 24.47 46.43 -14.86
CA THR A 310 23.79 45.79 -16.02
C THR A 310 22.31 46.23 -16.05
N LEU A 311 21.65 46.30 -17.22
CA LEU A 311 20.27 45.79 -17.39
C LEU A 311 19.85 45.63 -18.87
N ALA A 312 18.72 44.94 -19.08
CA ALA A 312 18.21 44.51 -20.39
C ALA A 312 17.43 45.58 -21.17
N GLN A 313 17.46 45.47 -22.51
CA GLN A 313 16.49 46.14 -23.37
C GLN A 313 15.12 45.44 -23.31
N ARG A 314 14.06 46.19 -23.01
CA ARG A 314 12.70 45.90 -23.51
C ARG A 314 12.35 46.94 -24.58
N ARG A 315 12.54 46.61 -25.86
CA ARG A 315 11.90 47.34 -26.96
C ARG A 315 10.48 46.84 -27.16
N ARG A 316 9.56 47.75 -27.48
CA ARG A 316 8.20 47.42 -27.90
C ARG A 316 8.19 46.89 -29.33
N PHE A 317 7.17 46.10 -29.61
CA PHE A 317 6.71 45.66 -30.93
C PHE A 317 7.05 46.61 -32.09
N ALA A 318 7.65 46.04 -33.14
CA ALA A 318 7.49 46.50 -34.51
C ALA A 318 6.72 45.40 -35.27
N SER A 319 5.76 45.78 -36.10
CA SER A 319 4.95 44.82 -36.87
C SER A 319 5.66 44.43 -38.17
N SER A 320 5.93 43.14 -38.36
CA SER A 320 6.33 42.57 -39.64
C SER A 320 5.77 41.15 -39.77
N ARG A 321 5.09 40.84 -40.88
CA ARG A 321 4.58 39.49 -41.16
C ARG A 321 5.75 38.56 -41.52
N SER A 322 5.92 37.49 -40.74
CA SER A 322 6.75 36.33 -41.11
C SER A 322 5.89 35.06 -41.00
N GLY A 323 6.10 34.11 -41.91
CA GLY A 323 5.42 32.81 -41.87
C GLY A 323 5.86 31.94 -40.68
N PRO A 324 5.26 30.74 -40.51
CA PRO A 324 5.64 29.81 -39.46
C PRO A 324 7.10 29.38 -39.63
N LEU A 325 7.97 29.84 -38.72
CA LEU A 325 9.35 29.37 -38.63
C LEU A 325 9.37 27.91 -38.14
N PRO A 326 10.34 27.09 -38.57
CA PRO A 326 10.44 25.70 -38.15
C PRO A 326 10.68 25.60 -36.64
N VAL A 327 10.05 24.59 -36.02
CA VAL A 327 10.28 24.27 -34.60
C VAL A 327 11.73 23.82 -34.44
N GLY A 328 12.55 24.66 -33.81
CA GLY A 328 13.92 24.28 -33.46
C GLY A 328 13.95 23.08 -32.52
N PRO A 329 15.04 22.28 -32.51
CA PRO A 329 15.10 21.07 -31.71
C PRO A 329 14.87 21.39 -30.23
N THR A 330 13.86 20.74 -29.65
CA THR A 330 13.59 20.79 -28.21
C THR A 330 14.83 20.36 -27.44
N ALA A 331 15.13 21.04 -26.33
CA ALA A 331 16.22 20.65 -25.45
C ALA A 331 16.13 19.14 -25.11
N PRO A 332 17.26 18.41 -25.07
CA PRO A 332 17.25 16.95 -24.99
C PRO A 332 16.50 16.48 -23.75
N THR A 333 15.31 15.90 -23.96
CA THR A 333 14.53 15.29 -22.89
C THR A 333 15.34 14.14 -22.28
N ALA A 334 15.40 14.08 -20.95
CA ALA A 334 16.14 13.04 -20.24
C ALA A 334 15.77 11.64 -20.77
N PRO A 335 16.75 10.71 -20.90
CA PRO A 335 16.55 9.43 -21.57
C PRO A 335 15.41 8.65 -20.91
N LYS A 336 14.38 8.34 -21.70
CA LYS A 336 13.20 7.62 -21.24
C LYS A 336 13.57 6.14 -21.13
N VAL A 337 13.44 5.57 -19.94
CA VAL A 337 13.53 4.13 -19.71
C VAL A 337 12.15 3.61 -19.35
N ILE A 338 11.62 2.66 -20.13
CA ILE A 338 10.33 2.03 -19.91
C ILE A 338 10.56 0.56 -19.55
N PHE A 339 10.08 0.14 -18.38
CA PHE A 339 10.14 -1.27 -17.94
C PHE A 339 8.74 -1.87 -17.82
N SER A 340 8.53 -3.08 -18.33
CA SER A 340 7.32 -3.86 -18.07
C SER A 340 7.62 -5.36 -17.94
N GLY A 341 6.82 -6.05 -17.13
CA GLY A 341 7.02 -7.46 -16.78
C GLY A 341 5.80 -8.33 -17.04
N ILE A 342 6.01 -9.53 -17.58
CA ILE A 342 4.96 -10.56 -17.76
C ILE A 342 5.39 -11.90 -17.17
N GLN A 343 4.53 -12.52 -16.34
CA GLN A 343 4.81 -13.84 -15.78
C GLN A 343 4.76 -14.90 -16.89
N PRO A 344 5.67 -15.89 -16.92
CA PRO A 344 5.64 -17.01 -17.88
C PRO A 344 4.45 -17.96 -17.60
N THR A 345 3.27 -17.52 -18.04
CA THR A 345 1.99 -18.25 -18.04
C THR A 345 2.01 -19.64 -18.70
N GLY A 346 3.01 -19.90 -19.54
CA GLY A 346 2.79 -20.56 -20.84
C GLY A 346 1.97 -19.67 -21.78
N VAL A 347 1.44 -20.23 -22.88
CA VAL A 347 0.65 -19.52 -23.92
C VAL A 347 -0.26 -18.40 -23.36
N PRO A 348 -0.12 -17.14 -23.82
CA PRO A 348 -1.02 -16.05 -23.44
C PRO A 348 -2.46 -16.20 -23.97
N HIS A 349 -3.41 -15.54 -23.31
CA HIS A 349 -4.79 -15.41 -23.78
C HIS A 349 -5.10 -14.01 -24.34
N LEU A 350 -6.21 -13.89 -25.08
CA LEU A 350 -6.64 -12.67 -25.78
C LEU A 350 -6.71 -11.43 -24.85
N GLY A 351 -7.07 -11.64 -23.59
CA GLY A 351 -7.04 -10.61 -22.54
C GLY A 351 -5.63 -10.13 -22.14
N ASN A 352 -4.59 -10.97 -22.23
CA ASN A 352 -3.20 -10.50 -22.08
C ASN A 352 -2.76 -9.71 -23.33
N TYR A 353 -3.18 -10.18 -24.51
CA TYR A 353 -2.84 -9.54 -25.78
C TYR A 353 -3.41 -8.12 -25.87
N LEU A 354 -4.71 -7.95 -25.64
CA LEU A 354 -5.38 -6.64 -25.67
C LEU A 354 -5.06 -5.76 -24.44
N GLY A 355 -4.79 -6.36 -23.28
CA GLY A 355 -4.47 -5.63 -22.06
C GLY A 355 -3.01 -5.11 -21.98
N ALA A 356 -2.06 -5.79 -22.63
CA ALA A 356 -0.64 -5.46 -22.56
C ALA A 356 0.10 -5.62 -23.90
N LEU A 357 0.09 -6.79 -24.54
CA LEU A 357 1.05 -7.08 -25.63
C LEU A 357 0.86 -6.21 -26.87
N LYS A 358 -0.38 -5.90 -27.27
CA LYS A 358 -0.68 -4.98 -28.38
C LYS A 358 -0.22 -3.55 -28.06
N GLN A 359 -0.30 -3.13 -26.78
CA GLN A 359 0.25 -1.86 -26.31
C GLN A 359 1.79 -1.89 -26.27
N TRP A 360 2.43 -2.99 -25.90
CA TRP A 360 3.89 -3.15 -25.89
C TRP A 360 4.49 -2.97 -27.28
N LYS A 361 3.91 -3.62 -28.30
CA LYS A 361 4.27 -3.39 -29.71
C LYS A 361 4.07 -1.93 -30.10
N ARG A 362 2.90 -1.35 -29.82
CA ARG A 362 2.64 0.06 -30.16
C ARG A 362 3.62 1.03 -29.50
N MET A 363 4.02 0.79 -28.25
CA MET A 363 5.03 1.61 -27.55
C MET A 363 6.44 1.43 -28.13
N GLN A 364 6.77 0.26 -28.65
CA GLN A 364 8.04 0.03 -29.36
C GLN A 364 8.10 0.86 -30.66
N ASP A 365 6.99 0.84 -31.40
CA ASP A 365 6.86 1.47 -32.72
C ASP A 365 6.68 3.00 -32.60
N GLU A 366 6.07 3.49 -31.51
CA GLU A 366 5.84 4.92 -31.21
C GLU A 366 6.99 5.61 -30.43
N ALA A 367 7.93 4.86 -29.85
CA ALA A 367 8.96 5.43 -28.98
C ALA A 367 10.06 6.18 -29.73
N ASP A 368 10.55 7.28 -29.14
CA ASP A 368 11.72 8.02 -29.63
C ASP A 368 12.96 7.11 -29.73
N PRO A 369 13.87 7.28 -30.70
CA PRO A 369 15.05 6.42 -30.87
C PRO A 369 15.86 6.21 -29.59
N GLY A 370 16.08 7.28 -28.80
CA GLY A 370 16.79 7.25 -27.51
C GLY A 370 15.96 6.78 -26.29
N THR A 371 14.81 6.13 -26.50
CA THR A 371 14.04 5.48 -25.43
C THR A 371 14.50 4.03 -25.25
N THR A 372 14.91 3.66 -24.04
CA THR A 372 15.25 2.27 -23.70
C THR A 372 13.99 1.51 -23.28
N LEU A 373 13.72 0.39 -23.94
CA LEU A 373 12.55 -0.46 -23.70
C LEU A 373 13.01 -1.79 -23.10
N LEU A 374 12.48 -2.15 -21.93
CA LEU A 374 12.79 -3.41 -21.24
C LEU A 374 11.51 -4.22 -21.00
N PHE A 375 11.48 -5.43 -21.55
CA PHE A 375 10.38 -6.39 -21.41
C PHE A 375 10.90 -7.66 -20.70
N SER A 376 10.63 -7.75 -19.40
CA SER A 376 11.10 -8.86 -18.58
C SER A 376 10.06 -9.98 -18.48
N ILE A 377 10.46 -11.21 -18.78
CA ILE A 377 9.68 -12.42 -18.50
C ILE A 377 9.99 -12.81 -17.06
N VAL A 378 9.08 -12.44 -16.15
CA VAL A 378 9.28 -12.48 -14.70
C VAL A 378 9.02 -13.87 -14.11
N ASP A 379 10.02 -14.74 -14.27
CA ASP A 379 9.97 -16.14 -13.88
C ASP A 379 10.19 -16.39 -12.38
N LEU A 380 10.90 -15.49 -11.69
CA LEU A 380 11.01 -15.50 -10.22
C LEU A 380 9.65 -15.19 -9.58
N HIS A 381 8.94 -14.18 -10.07
CA HIS A 381 7.56 -13.87 -9.62
C HIS A 381 6.59 -15.04 -9.80
N ALA A 382 6.79 -15.88 -10.81
CA ALA A 382 5.94 -17.05 -11.00
C ALA A 382 6.21 -18.16 -9.98
N LEU A 383 7.32 -18.14 -9.23
CA LEU A 383 7.61 -19.11 -8.15
C LEU A 383 6.77 -18.88 -6.88
N THR A 384 6.07 -17.74 -6.75
CA THR A 384 5.25 -17.45 -5.56
C THR A 384 4.00 -18.32 -5.44
N MET A 385 3.62 -19.02 -6.52
CA MET A 385 2.44 -19.89 -6.59
C MET A 385 2.84 -21.36 -6.82
N PRO A 386 2.09 -22.34 -6.29
CA PRO A 386 2.34 -23.76 -6.55
C PRO A 386 2.27 -24.11 -8.05
N ARG A 387 3.23 -24.86 -8.56
CA ARG A 387 3.32 -25.28 -9.97
C ARG A 387 3.84 -26.72 -10.10
N ARG A 388 3.58 -27.36 -11.24
CA ARG A 388 4.18 -28.67 -11.59
C ARG A 388 5.62 -28.48 -12.08
N MET A 389 6.50 -29.42 -11.73
CA MET A 389 7.89 -29.46 -12.21
C MET A 389 7.95 -29.51 -13.74
N GLY A 390 9.05 -29.02 -14.31
CA GLY A 390 9.27 -28.90 -15.76
C GLY A 390 8.50 -27.76 -16.46
N THR A 391 7.27 -27.47 -16.04
CA THR A 391 6.37 -26.53 -16.76
C THR A 391 6.91 -25.11 -16.91
N LEU A 392 7.76 -24.63 -15.99
CA LEU A 392 8.33 -23.27 -16.06
C LEU A 392 9.27 -23.09 -17.26
N ALA A 393 10.10 -24.09 -17.60
CA ALA A 393 11.06 -23.95 -18.69
C ALA A 393 10.35 -23.80 -20.05
N GLN A 394 9.36 -24.67 -20.29
CA GLN A 394 8.45 -24.56 -21.43
C GLN A 394 7.68 -23.22 -21.40
N GLY A 395 7.11 -22.84 -20.25
CA GLY A 395 6.31 -21.62 -20.13
C GLY A 395 7.10 -20.32 -20.34
N LYS A 396 8.42 -20.32 -20.09
CA LYS A 396 9.34 -19.23 -20.45
C LYS A 396 9.53 -19.12 -21.96
N ARG A 397 9.83 -20.25 -22.62
CA ARG A 397 10.04 -20.33 -24.07
C ARG A 397 8.76 -20.00 -24.87
N GLU A 398 7.61 -20.49 -24.42
CA GLU A 398 6.30 -20.11 -24.95
C GLU A 398 6.01 -18.61 -24.80
N MET A 399 6.33 -18.01 -23.65
CA MET A 399 6.12 -16.58 -23.44
C MET A 399 7.02 -15.76 -24.38
N LEU A 400 8.30 -16.11 -24.50
CA LEU A 400 9.24 -15.46 -25.41
C LEU A 400 8.78 -15.56 -26.87
N ALA A 401 8.44 -16.76 -27.33
CA ALA A 401 7.91 -16.98 -28.68
C ALA A 401 6.64 -16.14 -28.92
N ALA A 402 5.77 -15.98 -27.93
CA ALA A 402 4.58 -15.14 -28.04
C ALA A 402 4.91 -13.63 -28.12
N LEU A 403 5.92 -13.14 -27.38
CA LEU A 403 6.36 -11.73 -27.48
C LEU A 403 6.89 -11.39 -28.88
N LEU A 404 7.73 -12.28 -29.43
CA LEU A 404 8.27 -12.14 -30.79
C LEU A 404 7.16 -12.30 -31.86
N ALA A 405 6.22 -13.24 -31.66
CA ALA A 405 5.08 -13.47 -32.54
C ALA A 405 4.04 -12.34 -32.53
N VAL A 406 3.93 -11.55 -31.46
CA VAL A 406 3.19 -10.29 -31.51
C VAL A 406 3.93 -9.27 -32.39
N GLY A 407 5.26 -9.23 -32.28
CA GLY A 407 6.15 -8.36 -33.07
C GLY A 407 7.00 -7.42 -32.22
N LEU A 408 7.38 -7.84 -31.01
CA LEU A 408 8.49 -7.19 -30.32
C LEU A 408 9.82 -7.62 -30.96
N ASP A 409 10.69 -6.65 -31.19
CA ASP A 409 11.97 -6.79 -31.86
C ASP A 409 13.13 -6.75 -30.83
N PRO A 410 13.97 -7.79 -30.73
CA PRO A 410 15.17 -7.82 -29.89
C PRO A 410 16.26 -6.78 -30.21
N GLN A 411 16.23 -6.17 -31.42
CA GLN A 411 17.14 -5.09 -31.77
C GLN A 411 16.67 -3.76 -31.16
N ARG A 412 15.38 -3.45 -31.28
CA ARG A 412 14.74 -2.26 -30.69
C ARG A 412 14.49 -2.35 -29.18
N SER A 413 14.25 -3.54 -28.64
CA SER A 413 13.79 -3.77 -27.25
C SER A 413 14.63 -4.82 -26.53
N ILE A 414 14.93 -4.58 -25.24
CA ILE A 414 15.64 -5.55 -24.38
C ILE A 414 14.63 -6.55 -23.82
N ILE A 415 14.58 -7.75 -24.42
CA ILE A 415 13.69 -8.85 -24.00
C ILE A 415 14.50 -9.92 -23.27
N PHE A 416 14.17 -10.24 -22.02
CA PHE A 416 15.01 -11.13 -21.20
C PHE A 416 14.23 -11.91 -20.14
N TYR A 417 14.84 -12.96 -19.57
CA TYR A 417 14.31 -13.69 -18.41
C TYR A 417 14.83 -13.06 -17.11
N GLN A 418 13.96 -12.71 -16.17
CA GLN A 418 14.32 -12.09 -14.88
C GLN A 418 15.43 -12.86 -14.14
N SER A 419 15.33 -14.19 -14.05
CA SER A 419 16.36 -15.04 -13.42
C SER A 419 17.76 -14.99 -14.04
N THR A 420 17.93 -14.41 -15.24
CA THR A 420 19.26 -14.29 -15.89
C THR A 420 20.04 -13.05 -15.49
N VAL A 421 19.46 -12.17 -14.66
CA VAL A 421 20.05 -10.94 -14.13
C VAL A 421 20.03 -11.01 -12.60
N PRO A 422 21.14 -11.42 -11.93
CA PRO A 422 21.16 -11.67 -10.48
C PRO A 422 20.76 -10.46 -9.62
N ALA A 423 21.02 -9.26 -10.13
CA ALA A 423 20.74 -7.98 -9.48
C ALA A 423 19.27 -7.79 -9.05
N HIS A 424 18.30 -8.45 -9.70
CA HIS A 424 16.89 -8.42 -9.25
C HIS A 424 16.75 -8.97 -7.82
N SER A 425 17.35 -10.13 -7.55
CA SER A 425 17.31 -10.78 -6.24
C SER A 425 18.16 -10.02 -5.21
N GLU A 426 19.29 -9.47 -5.63
CA GLU A 426 20.21 -8.70 -4.78
C GLU A 426 19.56 -7.39 -4.32
N LEU A 427 19.03 -6.58 -5.24
CA LEU A 427 18.31 -5.36 -4.90
C LEU A 427 17.03 -5.65 -4.13
N GLN A 428 16.32 -6.76 -4.42
CA GLN A 428 15.17 -7.19 -3.63
C GLN A 428 15.56 -7.48 -2.18
N TRP A 429 16.73 -8.07 -1.91
CA TRP A 429 17.20 -8.28 -0.54
C TRP A 429 17.50 -6.95 0.17
N ILE A 430 18.24 -6.05 -0.49
CA ILE A 430 18.60 -4.73 0.06
C ILE A 430 17.34 -3.90 0.35
N LEU A 431 16.38 -3.85 -0.58
CA LEU A 431 15.11 -3.15 -0.38
C LEU A 431 14.24 -3.79 0.71
N SER A 432 14.33 -5.10 0.96
CA SER A 432 13.64 -5.76 2.07
C SER A 432 14.07 -5.22 3.44
N CYS A 433 15.32 -4.75 3.59
CA CYS A 433 15.82 -4.16 4.83
C CYS A 433 15.22 -2.77 5.14
N THR A 434 14.68 -2.07 4.13
CA THR A 434 14.03 -0.74 4.27
C THR A 434 12.51 -0.76 4.00
N ALA A 435 11.94 -1.92 3.67
CA ALA A 435 10.54 -2.09 3.33
C ALA A 435 9.62 -2.15 4.57
N SER A 436 8.50 -1.42 4.54
CA SER A 436 7.53 -1.44 5.63
C SER A 436 6.67 -2.71 5.62
N MET A 437 6.93 -3.62 6.56
CA MET A 437 6.05 -4.75 6.89
C MET A 437 4.59 -4.31 7.15
N GLY A 438 4.42 -3.12 7.74
CA GLY A 438 3.12 -2.50 7.96
C GLY A 438 2.41 -2.10 6.67
N TYR A 439 3.14 -1.76 5.60
CA TYR A 439 2.55 -1.47 4.28
C TYR A 439 2.20 -2.75 3.53
N LEU A 440 3.13 -3.71 3.46
CA LEU A 440 2.91 -5.00 2.79
C LEU A 440 1.68 -5.76 3.33
N SER A 441 1.45 -5.71 4.64
CA SER A 441 0.26 -6.32 5.28
C SER A 441 -1.07 -5.65 4.92
N ARG A 442 -1.05 -4.41 4.39
CA ARG A 442 -2.25 -3.69 3.91
C ARG A 442 -2.55 -3.89 2.43
N MET A 443 -1.66 -4.51 1.65
CA MET A 443 -1.93 -4.83 0.24
C MET A 443 -3.03 -5.89 0.14
N THR A 444 -3.94 -5.76 -0.84
CA THR A 444 -5.04 -6.73 -1.01
C THR A 444 -4.64 -7.94 -1.84
N GLN A 445 -3.77 -7.77 -2.85
CA GLN A 445 -3.50 -8.80 -3.86
C GLN A 445 -3.05 -10.17 -3.29
N TRP A 446 -2.36 -10.22 -2.15
CA TRP A 446 -1.98 -11.50 -1.53
C TRP A 446 -3.16 -12.19 -0.82
N LYS A 447 -4.15 -11.44 -0.34
CA LYS A 447 -5.42 -11.97 0.18
C LYS A 447 -6.27 -12.54 -0.96
N ASP A 448 -6.38 -11.76 -2.03
CA ASP A 448 -7.13 -12.11 -3.24
C ASP A 448 -6.55 -13.40 -3.88
N LYS A 449 -5.22 -13.48 -4.02
CA LYS A 449 -4.49 -14.69 -4.51
C LYS A 449 -4.57 -15.90 -3.57
N MET A 450 -5.00 -15.73 -2.32
CA MET A 450 -5.25 -16.81 -1.36
C MET A 450 -6.75 -17.13 -1.19
N ALA A 451 -7.63 -16.47 -1.95
CA ALA A 451 -9.10 -16.52 -1.80
C ALA A 451 -9.57 -16.25 -0.36
N LEU A 452 -8.88 -15.36 0.34
CA LEU A 452 -9.24 -14.92 1.69
C LEU A 452 -10.21 -13.73 1.61
N ALA A 453 -11.06 -13.58 2.63
CA ALA A 453 -11.87 -12.39 2.78
C ALA A 453 -10.97 -11.13 2.88
N THR A 454 -11.41 -10.00 2.33
CA THR A 454 -10.63 -8.75 2.29
C THR A 454 -10.18 -8.28 3.69
N ASN A 455 -10.97 -8.60 4.72
CA ASN A 455 -10.73 -8.29 6.12
C ASN A 455 -9.73 -9.23 6.83
N ALA A 456 -9.28 -10.32 6.19
CA ALA A 456 -8.35 -11.29 6.79
C ALA A 456 -7.04 -10.61 7.21
N SER A 457 -6.54 -11.01 8.38
CA SER A 457 -5.37 -10.45 9.05
C SER A 457 -4.18 -11.42 9.00
N LEU A 458 -2.96 -10.88 9.11
CA LEU A 458 -1.77 -11.69 9.42
C LEU A 458 -1.77 -12.22 10.87
N GLN A 459 -2.73 -11.80 11.68
CA GLN A 459 -3.01 -12.33 13.02
C GLN A 459 -3.93 -13.56 12.97
N ASP A 460 -4.53 -13.89 11.81
CA ASP A 460 -5.35 -15.09 11.67
C ASP A 460 -4.47 -16.31 11.45
N ASP A 461 -4.50 -17.24 12.40
CA ASP A 461 -3.68 -18.45 12.43
C ASP A 461 -3.83 -19.30 11.14
N GLY A 462 -5.03 -19.32 10.55
CA GLY A 462 -5.32 -19.99 9.27
C GLY A 462 -4.76 -19.28 8.05
N THR A 463 -4.63 -17.94 8.07
CA THR A 463 -3.99 -17.14 7.03
C THR A 463 -2.48 -17.37 7.05
N THR A 464 -1.86 -17.24 8.22
CA THR A 464 -0.41 -17.29 8.39
C THR A 464 0.20 -18.67 8.13
N LYS A 465 -0.57 -19.76 8.35
CA LYS A 465 -0.14 -21.13 7.96
C LYS A 465 -0.17 -21.37 6.43
N ARG A 466 -1.03 -20.66 5.70
CA ARG A 466 -1.18 -20.78 4.23
C ARG A 466 -0.22 -19.88 3.47
N LEU A 467 -0.14 -18.60 3.87
CA LEU A 467 0.70 -17.59 3.24
C LEU A 467 2.18 -18.02 3.20
N LYS A 468 2.85 -17.81 2.06
CA LYS A 468 4.28 -18.10 1.88
C LYS A 468 5.04 -16.80 1.70
N HIS A 469 6.28 -16.75 2.22
CA HIS A 469 7.10 -15.54 2.21
C HIS A 469 7.20 -14.89 0.82
N GLY A 470 7.40 -15.68 -0.25
CA GLY A 470 7.43 -15.15 -1.62
C GLY A 470 6.14 -14.45 -2.05
N LEU A 471 4.96 -15.00 -1.70
CA LEU A 471 3.66 -14.39 -2.00
C LEU A 471 3.38 -13.13 -1.15
N PHE A 472 4.12 -12.92 -0.08
CA PHE A 472 4.06 -11.69 0.72
C PHE A 472 5.10 -10.63 0.27
N SER A 473 6.30 -11.06 -0.11
CA SER A 473 7.45 -10.20 -0.42
C SER A 473 7.62 -9.85 -1.91
N TYR A 474 6.90 -10.49 -2.83
CA TYR A 474 6.99 -10.15 -4.26
C TYR A 474 6.72 -8.68 -4.64
N PRO A 475 5.99 -7.82 -3.88
CA PRO A 475 5.92 -6.39 -4.19
C PRO A 475 7.28 -5.70 -4.04
N ILE A 476 8.17 -6.21 -3.17
CA ILE A 476 9.56 -5.75 -3.03
C ILE A 476 10.39 -6.21 -4.23
N LEU A 477 10.18 -7.44 -4.72
CA LEU A 477 10.79 -7.92 -5.97
C LEU A 477 10.33 -7.07 -7.17
N GLN A 478 9.04 -6.75 -7.26
CA GLN A 478 8.49 -5.89 -8.30
C GLN A 478 9.07 -4.46 -8.24
N ALA A 479 9.33 -3.94 -7.03
CA ALA A 479 10.07 -2.68 -6.88
C ALA A 479 11.52 -2.82 -7.36
N ALA A 480 12.23 -3.87 -6.97
CA ALA A 480 13.60 -4.14 -7.45
C ALA A 480 13.67 -4.24 -8.97
N ASP A 481 12.74 -4.95 -9.61
CA ASP A 481 12.68 -5.10 -11.08
C ASP A 481 12.58 -3.77 -11.83
N ILE A 482 11.83 -2.82 -11.28
CA ILE A 482 11.64 -1.48 -11.85
C ILE A 482 12.86 -0.60 -11.57
N LEU A 483 13.39 -0.65 -10.35
CA LEU A 483 14.40 0.28 -9.86
C LEU A 483 15.82 -0.10 -10.31
N VAL A 484 16.12 -1.39 -10.50
CA VAL A 484 17.45 -1.85 -10.94
C VAL A 484 17.81 -1.34 -12.35
N HIS A 485 16.80 -1.09 -13.20
CA HIS A 485 16.98 -0.49 -14.53
C HIS A 485 16.71 1.03 -14.54
N ARG A 486 16.59 1.67 -13.38
CA ARG A 486 16.30 3.11 -13.21
C ARG A 486 15.05 3.55 -14.00
N ALA A 487 14.03 2.69 -14.09
CA ALA A 487 12.95 2.83 -15.05
C ALA A 487 12.10 4.08 -14.78
N THR A 488 12.19 5.05 -15.71
CA THR A 488 11.47 6.33 -15.63
C THR A 488 9.95 6.18 -15.71
N HIS A 489 9.47 5.18 -16.46
CA HIS A 489 8.04 4.93 -16.70
C HIS A 489 7.74 3.44 -16.61
N VAL A 490 6.58 3.08 -16.03
CA VAL A 490 6.09 1.69 -15.97
C VAL A 490 4.64 1.65 -16.47
N PRO A 491 4.33 0.91 -17.55
CA PRO A 491 2.97 0.73 -18.01
C PRO A 491 2.28 -0.32 -17.15
N VAL A 492 1.29 0.13 -16.37
CA VAL A 492 0.49 -0.71 -15.46
C VAL A 492 -1.00 -0.53 -15.73
N GLY A 493 -1.78 -1.59 -15.50
CA GLY A 493 -3.24 -1.49 -15.33
C GLY A 493 -3.61 -1.19 -13.87
N ASP A 494 -4.84 -0.73 -13.63
CA ASP A 494 -5.30 -0.26 -12.32
C ASP A 494 -5.07 -1.26 -11.18
N ASP A 495 -5.28 -2.55 -11.43
CA ASP A 495 -5.02 -3.67 -10.50
C ASP A 495 -3.62 -3.60 -9.85
N GLN A 496 -2.62 -3.08 -10.57
CA GLN A 496 -1.21 -3.05 -10.16
C GLN A 496 -0.74 -1.68 -9.64
N ARG A 497 -1.60 -0.66 -9.62
CA ARG A 497 -1.24 0.69 -9.17
C ARG A 497 -0.67 0.70 -7.74
N GLN A 498 -1.25 -0.08 -6.82
CA GLN A 498 -0.80 -0.16 -5.41
C GLN A 498 0.67 -0.59 -5.27
N HIS A 499 1.18 -1.46 -6.15
CA HIS A 499 2.57 -1.89 -6.14
C HIS A 499 3.52 -0.85 -6.71
N LEU A 500 3.06 -0.04 -7.68
CA LEU A 500 3.87 1.04 -8.22
C LEU A 500 4.00 2.21 -7.23
N GLU A 501 2.96 2.50 -6.45
CA GLU A 501 3.09 3.43 -5.30
C GLU A 501 4.06 2.86 -4.24
N PHE A 502 4.01 1.55 -3.96
CA PHE A 502 4.96 0.91 -3.03
C PHE A 502 6.41 0.96 -3.54
N ALA A 503 6.65 0.84 -4.85
CA ALA A 503 7.99 1.04 -5.41
C ALA A 503 8.51 2.47 -5.16
N ARG A 504 7.64 3.50 -5.12
CA ARG A 504 8.01 4.86 -4.72
C ARG A 504 8.29 4.98 -3.22
N GLU A 505 7.55 4.25 -2.38
CA GLU A 505 7.87 4.13 -0.95
C GLU A 505 9.24 3.46 -0.74
N CYS A 506 9.57 2.39 -1.47
CA CYS A 506 10.90 1.78 -1.45
C CYS A 506 12.02 2.78 -1.81
N VAL A 507 11.85 3.58 -2.87
CA VAL A 507 12.80 4.67 -3.21
C VAL A 507 12.94 5.68 -2.08
N THR A 508 11.81 6.10 -1.49
CA THR A 508 11.78 7.11 -0.44
C THR A 508 12.47 6.60 0.83
N ASN A 509 12.15 5.39 1.26
CA ASN A 509 12.75 4.75 2.43
C ASN A 509 14.25 4.49 2.25
N PHE A 510 14.66 4.00 1.07
CA PHE A 510 16.08 3.75 0.76
C PHE A 510 16.88 5.06 0.77
N ASN A 511 16.44 6.06 0.00
CA ASN A 511 17.12 7.36 -0.09
C ASN A 511 17.19 8.07 1.28
N HIS A 512 16.13 7.95 2.10
CA HIS A 512 16.13 8.48 3.48
C HIS A 512 17.06 7.69 4.41
N ALA A 513 17.09 6.36 4.33
CA ALA A 513 17.91 5.51 5.20
C ALA A 513 19.42 5.72 4.98
N TYR A 514 19.83 5.89 3.72
CA TYR A 514 21.23 6.03 3.32
C TYR A 514 21.65 7.48 2.98
N GLY A 515 20.81 8.46 3.35
CA GLY A 515 21.15 9.88 3.34
C GLY A 515 21.43 10.53 1.97
N GLY A 516 20.89 9.99 0.88
CA GLY A 516 21.24 10.43 -0.48
C GLY A 516 20.19 10.10 -1.54
N SER A 517 20.37 10.61 -2.77
CA SER A 517 19.42 10.46 -3.88
C SER A 517 19.87 9.40 -4.90
N TYR A 518 20.03 8.16 -4.44
CA TYR A 518 20.59 7.06 -5.25
C TYR A 518 19.58 6.48 -6.25
N LEU A 519 18.35 6.24 -5.78
CA LEU A 519 17.25 5.67 -6.56
C LEU A 519 16.26 6.75 -7.01
N VAL A 520 15.63 6.55 -8.16
CA VAL A 520 14.67 7.49 -8.77
C VAL A 520 13.28 6.87 -8.81
N ALA A 521 12.25 7.65 -8.46
CA ALA A 521 10.88 7.18 -8.40
C ALA A 521 10.26 7.01 -9.81
N PRO A 522 9.70 5.83 -10.15
CA PRO A 522 9.11 5.56 -11.46
C PRO A 522 7.77 6.30 -11.66
N GLN A 523 7.48 6.76 -12.87
CA GLN A 523 6.17 7.35 -13.23
C GLN A 523 5.17 6.30 -13.71
N THR A 524 3.88 6.52 -13.42
CA THR A 524 2.79 5.64 -13.88
C THR A 524 2.45 5.98 -15.32
N MET A 525 2.71 5.06 -16.25
CA MET A 525 2.12 5.14 -17.58
C MET A 525 0.78 4.38 -17.55
N VAL A 526 -0.33 5.11 -17.62
CA VAL A 526 -1.66 4.49 -17.69
C VAL A 526 -1.84 3.93 -19.10
N SER A 527 -1.69 2.62 -19.24
CA SER A 527 -2.07 1.92 -20.46
C SER A 527 -3.59 2.00 -20.63
N PRO A 528 -4.14 2.20 -21.84
CA PRO A 528 -5.55 1.99 -22.13
C PRO A 528 -5.87 0.48 -22.17
N ALA A 529 -5.54 -0.22 -21.08
CA ALA A 529 -5.61 -1.66 -20.92
C ALA A 529 -7.06 -2.13 -20.74
N LYS A 530 -7.74 -2.36 -21.87
CA LYS A 530 -9.16 -2.74 -21.88
C LYS A 530 -9.37 -4.14 -21.27
N ARG A 531 -10.37 -4.25 -20.40
CA ARG A 531 -10.61 -5.43 -19.54
C ARG A 531 -11.50 -6.47 -20.24
N VAL A 532 -10.88 -7.36 -21.01
CA VAL A 532 -11.57 -8.50 -21.63
C VAL A 532 -12.12 -9.47 -20.56
N MET A 533 -13.40 -9.80 -20.65
CA MET A 533 -14.09 -10.73 -19.73
C MET A 533 -14.11 -12.17 -20.28
N SER A 534 -14.36 -13.15 -19.40
CA SER A 534 -14.53 -14.55 -19.80
C SER A 534 -15.73 -14.71 -20.74
N LEU A 535 -15.59 -15.59 -21.74
CA LEU A 535 -16.66 -15.92 -22.68
C LEU A 535 -17.77 -16.79 -22.05
N ARG A 536 -17.56 -17.30 -20.83
CA ARG A 536 -18.50 -18.15 -20.10
C ARG A 536 -19.11 -17.46 -18.90
N ASP A 537 -18.34 -16.62 -18.22
CA ASP A 537 -18.81 -15.76 -17.15
C ASP A 537 -18.37 -14.32 -17.44
N PRO A 538 -19.20 -13.52 -18.12
CA PRO A 538 -18.84 -12.16 -18.53
C PRO A 538 -18.74 -11.19 -17.34
N THR A 539 -19.02 -11.60 -16.10
CA THR A 539 -18.74 -10.80 -14.90
C THR A 539 -17.27 -10.93 -14.46
N LYS A 540 -16.61 -12.04 -14.81
CA LYS A 540 -15.22 -12.34 -14.46
C LYS A 540 -14.26 -11.92 -15.57
N LYS A 541 -13.12 -11.33 -15.18
CA LYS A 541 -11.99 -11.06 -16.08
C LYS A 541 -11.49 -12.38 -16.69
N MET A 542 -11.18 -12.39 -17.98
CA MET A 542 -10.63 -13.59 -18.64
C MET A 542 -9.35 -14.04 -17.89
N SER A 543 -9.27 -15.30 -17.47
CA SER A 543 -8.15 -15.84 -16.68
C SER A 543 -7.71 -17.22 -17.16
N LYS A 544 -6.39 -17.44 -17.20
CA LYS A 544 -5.80 -18.75 -17.48
C LYS A 544 -6.07 -19.82 -16.40
N SER A 545 -6.55 -19.41 -15.22
CA SER A 545 -6.90 -20.31 -14.12
C SER A 545 -8.35 -20.79 -14.11
N ASP A 546 -9.14 -20.45 -15.12
CA ASP A 546 -10.53 -20.92 -15.26
C ASP A 546 -10.55 -22.43 -15.64
N LEU A 547 -11.57 -23.15 -15.22
CA LEU A 547 -11.70 -24.60 -15.42
C LEU A 547 -12.32 -24.95 -16.78
N ASP A 548 -13.15 -24.07 -17.35
CA ASP A 548 -13.72 -24.29 -18.68
C ASP A 548 -12.75 -23.76 -19.77
N PRO A 549 -12.19 -24.60 -20.66
CA PRO A 549 -11.33 -24.14 -21.77
C PRO A 549 -12.07 -23.26 -22.81
N PHE A 550 -13.41 -23.20 -22.78
CA PHE A 550 -14.21 -22.29 -23.60
C PHE A 550 -14.34 -20.87 -23.01
N SER A 551 -13.91 -20.64 -21.75
CA SER A 551 -13.86 -19.31 -21.11
C SER A 551 -12.87 -18.34 -21.76
N THR A 552 -11.78 -18.85 -22.33
CA THR A 552 -10.61 -18.09 -22.78
C THR A 552 -10.20 -18.46 -24.20
N ILE A 553 -9.72 -17.49 -24.97
CA ILE A 553 -9.08 -17.72 -26.28
C ILE A 553 -7.57 -17.56 -26.10
N THR A 554 -6.78 -18.53 -26.57
CA THR A 554 -5.31 -18.50 -26.51
C THR A 554 -4.71 -18.07 -27.85
N LEU A 555 -3.50 -17.49 -27.84
CA LEU A 555 -2.77 -17.14 -29.07
C LEU A 555 -2.38 -18.36 -29.94
N ALA A 556 -2.52 -19.58 -29.41
CA ALA A 556 -2.27 -20.83 -30.11
C ALA A 556 -3.56 -21.56 -30.56
N ASP A 557 -4.74 -20.99 -30.34
CA ASP A 557 -6.00 -21.61 -30.75
C ASP A 557 -6.14 -21.60 -32.29
N GLU A 558 -6.34 -22.77 -32.89
CA GLU A 558 -6.72 -22.91 -34.31
C GLU A 558 -8.04 -22.18 -34.63
N ALA A 559 -8.20 -21.76 -35.89
CA ALA A 559 -9.40 -21.05 -36.38
C ALA A 559 -10.73 -21.68 -35.94
N TYR A 560 -10.87 -23.00 -36.10
CA TYR A 560 -12.07 -23.72 -35.68
C TYR A 560 -12.30 -23.66 -34.16
N LYS A 561 -11.24 -23.67 -33.34
CA LYS A 561 -11.33 -23.54 -31.88
C LYS A 561 -11.76 -22.11 -31.49
N VAL A 562 -11.18 -21.08 -32.11
CA VAL A 562 -11.54 -19.67 -31.92
C VAL A 562 -13.03 -19.45 -32.26
N GLN A 563 -13.45 -19.84 -33.47
CA GLN A 563 -14.83 -19.71 -33.94
C GLN A 563 -15.83 -20.47 -33.06
N LYS A 564 -15.50 -21.71 -32.66
CA LYS A 564 -16.35 -22.50 -31.77
C LYS A 564 -16.51 -21.83 -30.40
N LYS A 565 -15.42 -21.35 -29.79
CA LYS A 565 -15.45 -20.65 -28.49
C LYS A 565 -16.37 -19.43 -28.53
N ILE A 566 -16.21 -18.56 -29.53
CA ILE A 566 -17.02 -17.34 -29.70
C ILE A 566 -18.48 -17.67 -29.99
N THR A 567 -18.76 -18.68 -30.82
CA THR A 567 -20.13 -19.18 -31.06
C THR A 567 -20.79 -19.65 -29.77
N THR A 568 -20.06 -20.39 -28.92
CA THR A 568 -20.54 -20.88 -27.61
C THR A 568 -20.50 -19.85 -26.47
N ALA A 569 -20.07 -18.61 -26.72
CA ALA A 569 -19.97 -17.59 -25.68
C ALA A 569 -21.34 -17.28 -25.06
N LEU A 570 -21.38 -17.03 -23.75
CA LEU A 570 -22.61 -16.72 -23.02
C LEU A 570 -23.13 -15.33 -23.43
N THR A 571 -24.38 -15.32 -23.89
CA THR A 571 -25.20 -14.12 -24.09
C THR A 571 -26.46 -14.25 -23.25
N ASP A 572 -27.24 -13.18 -23.17
CA ASP A 572 -28.58 -13.20 -22.59
C ASP A 572 -29.62 -13.79 -23.58
N SER A 573 -30.89 -13.79 -23.15
CA SER A 573 -32.04 -14.32 -23.90
C SER A 573 -32.73 -13.29 -24.81
N ASP A 574 -32.26 -12.04 -24.86
CA ASP A 574 -32.85 -10.99 -25.71
C ASP A 574 -32.24 -11.09 -27.12
N PRO A 575 -33.05 -11.33 -28.18
CA PRO A 575 -32.52 -11.55 -29.53
C PRO A 575 -31.90 -10.29 -30.17
N THR A 576 -32.13 -9.10 -29.61
CA THR A 576 -31.55 -7.84 -30.10
C THR A 576 -30.05 -7.74 -29.76
N VAL A 577 -29.35 -6.79 -30.36
CA VAL A 577 -27.96 -6.44 -30.00
C VAL A 577 -27.92 -4.98 -29.57
N SER A 578 -27.69 -4.75 -28.28
CA SER A 578 -27.47 -3.43 -27.68
C SER A 578 -26.20 -3.42 -26.84
N TYR A 579 -25.57 -2.24 -26.70
CA TYR A 579 -24.39 -2.08 -25.84
C TYR A 579 -24.80 -1.59 -24.45
N ASP A 580 -24.94 -2.53 -23.52
CA ASP A 580 -25.15 -2.28 -22.10
C ASP A 580 -24.23 -3.19 -21.26
N PRO A 581 -23.10 -2.67 -20.76
CA PRO A 581 -22.19 -3.44 -19.89
C PRO A 581 -22.77 -3.84 -18.53
N ALA A 582 -23.86 -3.21 -18.07
CA ALA A 582 -24.44 -3.47 -16.75
C ALA A 582 -25.55 -4.53 -16.81
N GLY A 583 -26.51 -4.39 -17.72
CA GLY A 583 -27.60 -5.34 -17.92
C GLY A 583 -27.27 -6.49 -18.88
N ARG A 584 -26.38 -6.28 -19.87
CA ARG A 584 -26.05 -7.25 -20.94
C ARG A 584 -24.54 -7.51 -21.08
N PRO A 585 -23.81 -7.86 -20.01
CA PRO A 585 -22.35 -7.94 -20.01
C PRO A 585 -21.77 -8.92 -21.04
N GLY A 586 -22.48 -10.01 -21.38
CA GLY A 586 -22.05 -10.96 -22.43
C GLY A 586 -22.05 -10.36 -23.83
N VAL A 587 -23.13 -9.65 -24.19
CA VAL A 587 -23.24 -8.96 -25.49
C VAL A 587 -22.29 -7.76 -25.55
N ALA A 588 -22.13 -7.03 -24.45
CA ALA A 588 -21.16 -5.95 -24.32
C ALA A 588 -19.71 -6.41 -24.51
N ASN A 589 -19.28 -7.53 -23.89
CA ASN A 589 -17.94 -8.11 -24.06
C ASN A 589 -17.67 -8.51 -25.52
N LEU A 590 -18.67 -9.05 -26.24
CA LEU A 590 -18.55 -9.37 -27.67
C LEU A 590 -18.45 -8.11 -28.55
N LEU A 591 -19.31 -7.11 -28.34
CA LEU A 591 -19.26 -5.83 -29.05
C LEU A 591 -17.96 -5.07 -28.79
N GLU A 592 -17.43 -5.14 -27.57
CA GLU A 592 -16.12 -4.62 -27.22
C GLU A 592 -15.03 -5.37 -27.98
N LEU A 593 -14.97 -6.71 -27.91
CA LEU A 593 -13.98 -7.48 -28.67
C LEU A 593 -13.98 -7.10 -30.16
N TRP A 594 -15.15 -7.02 -30.81
CA TRP A 594 -15.24 -6.58 -32.21
C TRP A 594 -14.68 -5.16 -32.42
N SER A 595 -14.97 -4.20 -31.52
CA SER A 595 -14.42 -2.83 -31.54
C SER A 595 -12.89 -2.75 -31.40
N HIS A 596 -12.21 -3.77 -30.84
CA HIS A 596 -10.74 -3.78 -30.74
C HIS A 596 -10.04 -4.23 -32.04
N PHE A 597 -10.73 -5.00 -32.87
CA PHE A 597 -10.22 -5.56 -34.13
C PHE A 597 -10.87 -4.91 -35.38
N ASP A 598 -11.79 -3.98 -35.20
CA ASP A 598 -12.39 -3.21 -36.29
C ASP A 598 -11.38 -2.23 -36.93
N PRO A 599 -11.04 -2.36 -38.23
CA PRO A 599 -10.13 -1.44 -38.91
C PRO A 599 -10.61 0.02 -38.90
N HIS A 600 -11.93 0.23 -38.84
CA HIS A 600 -12.56 1.54 -38.79
C HIS A 600 -12.65 2.15 -37.38
N LYS A 601 -12.16 1.43 -36.34
CA LYS A 601 -12.12 1.88 -34.93
C LYS A 601 -13.49 2.32 -34.37
N ARG A 602 -14.60 1.75 -34.86
CA ARG A 602 -15.97 2.06 -34.43
C ARG A 602 -16.17 1.66 -32.97
N THR A 603 -17.00 2.43 -32.25
CA THR A 603 -17.33 2.14 -30.85
C THR A 603 -18.33 0.97 -30.74
N PRO A 604 -18.39 0.26 -29.59
CA PRO A 604 -19.34 -0.84 -29.37
C PRO A 604 -20.80 -0.45 -29.65
N ALA A 605 -21.20 0.79 -29.30
CA ALA A 605 -22.54 1.31 -29.55
C ALA A 605 -22.84 1.50 -31.06
N VAL A 606 -21.87 1.98 -31.85
CA VAL A 606 -22.02 2.12 -33.32
C VAL A 606 -22.08 0.74 -33.99
N LEU A 607 -21.30 -0.22 -33.49
CA LEU A 607 -21.34 -1.60 -33.97
C LEU A 607 -22.67 -2.31 -33.65
N ALA A 608 -23.27 -2.02 -32.48
CA ALA A 608 -24.61 -2.50 -32.12
C ALA A 608 -25.70 -1.88 -33.03
N ALA A 609 -25.67 -0.56 -33.24
CA ALA A 609 -26.60 0.12 -34.14
C ALA A 609 -26.54 -0.46 -35.57
N GLY A 610 -25.35 -0.79 -36.07
CA GLY A 610 -25.12 -1.45 -37.36
C GLY A 610 -25.55 -2.93 -37.46
N LEU A 611 -26.21 -3.48 -36.43
CA LEU A 611 -26.82 -4.81 -36.43
C LEU A 611 -28.35 -4.80 -36.22
N VAL A 612 -28.95 -3.61 -36.04
CA VAL A 612 -30.42 -3.46 -35.97
C VAL A 612 -31.05 -3.87 -37.30
N GLY A 613 -32.16 -4.61 -37.26
CA GLY A 613 -32.86 -5.12 -38.45
C GLY A 613 -32.26 -6.37 -39.12
N VAL A 614 -31.07 -6.82 -38.74
CA VAL A 614 -30.41 -8.00 -39.34
C VAL A 614 -30.95 -9.31 -38.73
N GLN A 615 -31.52 -10.22 -39.53
CA GLN A 615 -32.00 -11.50 -38.99
C GLN A 615 -30.88 -12.30 -38.29
N ASN A 616 -31.22 -12.96 -37.18
CA ASN A 616 -30.28 -13.61 -36.27
C ASN A 616 -29.17 -12.67 -35.76
N HIS A 617 -29.54 -11.50 -35.21
CA HIS A 617 -28.60 -10.47 -34.72
C HIS A 617 -27.44 -11.03 -33.86
N LEU A 618 -27.75 -11.83 -32.83
CA LEU A 618 -26.76 -12.46 -31.94
C LEU A 618 -25.83 -13.45 -32.66
N GLY A 619 -26.37 -14.24 -33.60
CA GLY A 619 -25.58 -15.18 -34.41
C GLY A 619 -24.64 -14.44 -35.35
N THR A 620 -25.13 -13.38 -36.01
CA THR A 620 -24.35 -12.50 -36.88
C THR A 620 -23.28 -11.74 -36.10
N LEU A 621 -23.57 -11.27 -34.88
CA LEU A 621 -22.58 -10.67 -33.97
C LEU A 621 -21.46 -11.67 -33.68
N LYS A 622 -21.78 -12.88 -33.22
CA LYS A 622 -20.79 -13.93 -32.91
C LYS A 622 -19.93 -14.30 -34.12
N ALA A 623 -20.53 -14.43 -35.30
CA ALA A 623 -19.80 -14.70 -36.54
C ALA A 623 -18.85 -13.56 -36.92
N ARG A 624 -19.28 -12.30 -36.85
CA ARG A 624 -18.43 -11.12 -37.14
C ARG A 624 -17.30 -10.95 -36.11
N VAL A 625 -17.58 -11.19 -34.82
CA VAL A 625 -16.55 -11.20 -33.76
C VAL A 625 -15.53 -12.30 -34.03
N GLY A 626 -15.99 -13.50 -34.39
CA GLY A 626 -15.14 -14.63 -34.76
C GLY A 626 -14.21 -14.33 -35.93
N GLN A 627 -14.75 -13.77 -37.01
CA GLN A 627 -13.98 -13.33 -38.19
C GLN A 627 -12.94 -12.25 -37.83
N ALA A 628 -13.33 -11.24 -37.06
CA ALA A 628 -12.44 -10.13 -36.68
C ALA A 628 -11.30 -10.57 -35.73
N VAL A 629 -11.60 -11.46 -34.77
CA VAL A 629 -10.56 -12.04 -33.89
C VAL A 629 -9.63 -12.95 -34.70
N GLU A 630 -10.16 -13.84 -35.53
CA GLU A 630 -9.33 -14.77 -36.31
C GLU A 630 -8.40 -14.05 -37.30
N ALA A 631 -8.87 -12.97 -37.94
CA ALA A 631 -8.07 -12.19 -38.88
C ALA A 631 -6.79 -11.59 -38.27
N GLU A 632 -6.81 -11.17 -36.99
CA GLU A 632 -5.60 -10.69 -36.31
C GLU A 632 -4.83 -11.81 -35.59
N MET A 633 -5.52 -12.86 -35.13
CA MET A 633 -4.86 -14.01 -34.48
C MET A 633 -4.12 -14.90 -35.47
N GLN A 634 -4.51 -14.96 -36.75
CA GLN A 634 -3.88 -15.82 -37.75
C GLN A 634 -2.36 -15.54 -37.89
N GLU A 635 -1.97 -14.31 -38.21
CA GLU A 635 -0.57 -13.93 -38.44
C GLU A 635 0.29 -14.16 -37.18
N ILE A 636 -0.26 -13.82 -36.00
CA ILE A 636 0.40 -14.02 -34.71
C ILE A 636 0.58 -15.51 -34.42
N ARG A 637 -0.43 -16.35 -34.68
CA ARG A 637 -0.38 -17.80 -34.48
C ARG A 637 0.62 -18.47 -35.43
N GLU A 638 0.67 -18.03 -36.69
CA GLU A 638 1.64 -18.53 -37.68
C GLU A 638 3.07 -18.21 -37.25
N ARG A 639 3.37 -16.95 -36.91
CA ARG A 639 4.70 -16.56 -36.39
C ARG A 639 5.02 -17.25 -35.05
N TYR A 640 4.03 -17.50 -34.19
CA TYR A 640 4.21 -18.22 -32.92
C TYR A 640 4.61 -19.68 -33.10
N LEU A 641 3.94 -20.40 -33.99
CA LEU A 641 4.26 -21.79 -34.33
C LEU A 641 5.63 -21.89 -35.01
N GLU A 642 5.97 -20.92 -35.86
CA GLU A 642 7.28 -20.83 -36.50
C GLU A 642 8.42 -20.62 -35.48
N PHE A 643 8.25 -19.75 -34.47
CA PHE A 643 9.23 -19.57 -33.39
C PHE A 643 9.36 -20.79 -32.47
N LEU A 644 8.29 -21.56 -32.27
CA LEU A 644 8.36 -22.81 -31.50
C LEU A 644 8.91 -24.01 -32.29
N ALA A 645 8.98 -23.94 -33.62
CA ALA A 645 9.52 -25.00 -34.45
C ALA A 645 10.99 -25.34 -34.06
N PRO A 646 11.41 -26.61 -34.11
CA PRO A 646 12.76 -27.01 -33.68
C PRO A 646 13.89 -26.23 -34.34
N GLY A 647 13.73 -25.83 -35.61
CA GLY A 647 14.73 -25.04 -36.35
C GLY A 647 14.98 -23.62 -35.81
N LYS A 648 14.02 -23.00 -35.09
CA LYS A 648 14.21 -21.68 -34.46
C LYS A 648 14.64 -21.76 -32.98
N ALA A 649 15.01 -22.94 -32.50
CA ALA A 649 15.46 -23.13 -31.12
C ALA A 649 16.65 -22.23 -30.74
N GLY A 650 17.73 -22.25 -31.55
CA GLY A 650 18.93 -21.44 -31.30
C GLY A 650 18.64 -19.94 -31.23
N TYR A 651 17.83 -19.43 -32.17
CA TYR A 651 17.45 -18.02 -32.21
C TYR A 651 16.73 -17.54 -30.93
N LEU A 652 15.87 -18.36 -30.33
CA LEU A 652 15.24 -18.01 -29.05
C LEU A 652 16.25 -17.92 -27.90
N ASP A 653 17.25 -18.81 -27.89
CA ASP A 653 18.29 -18.84 -26.86
C ASP A 653 19.35 -17.73 -27.08
N GLU A 654 19.63 -17.34 -28.33
CA GLU A 654 20.45 -16.17 -28.71
C GLU A 654 19.81 -14.86 -28.24
N VAL A 655 18.52 -14.66 -28.53
CA VAL A 655 17.75 -13.48 -28.10
C VAL A 655 17.77 -13.34 -26.57
N VAL A 656 17.65 -14.45 -25.84
CA VAL A 656 17.74 -14.48 -24.37
C VAL A 656 19.14 -14.14 -23.86
N GLN A 657 20.18 -14.64 -24.51
CA GLN A 657 21.57 -14.38 -24.11
C GLN A 657 21.92 -12.90 -24.29
N GLU A 658 21.61 -12.32 -25.45
CA GLU A 658 21.91 -10.92 -25.77
C GLU A 658 21.02 -9.95 -24.98
N GLY A 659 19.72 -10.23 -24.88
CA GLY A 659 18.81 -9.46 -24.02
C GLY A 659 19.22 -9.52 -22.54
N GLY A 660 19.62 -10.69 -22.06
CA GLY A 660 20.16 -10.89 -20.71
C GLY A 660 21.50 -10.17 -20.50
N ARG A 661 22.37 -10.08 -21.50
CA ARG A 661 23.63 -9.31 -21.45
C ARG A 661 23.34 -7.81 -21.28
N LYS A 662 22.56 -7.22 -22.19
CA LYS A 662 22.15 -5.80 -22.12
C LYS A 662 21.45 -5.47 -20.79
N ALA A 663 20.60 -6.37 -20.30
CA ALA A 663 19.90 -6.20 -19.03
C ALA A 663 20.86 -6.26 -17.81
N ARG A 664 21.86 -7.15 -17.80
CA ARG A 664 22.90 -7.15 -16.74
C ARG A 664 23.69 -5.86 -16.71
N GLU A 665 24.11 -5.35 -17.86
CA GLU A 665 24.89 -4.11 -17.97
C GLU A 665 24.10 -2.93 -17.39
N SER A 666 22.84 -2.75 -17.82
CA SER A 666 21.92 -1.75 -17.25
C SER A 666 21.65 -1.91 -15.75
N ALA A 667 21.61 -3.15 -15.25
CA ALA A 667 21.35 -3.43 -13.84
C ALA A 667 22.58 -3.16 -12.95
N GLU A 668 23.78 -3.52 -13.43
CA GLU A 668 25.03 -3.41 -12.69
C GLU A 668 25.47 -1.96 -12.50
N GLU A 669 25.16 -1.05 -13.44
CA GLU A 669 25.30 0.40 -13.25
C GLU A 669 24.56 0.91 -12.00
N THR A 670 23.33 0.44 -11.79
CA THR A 670 22.54 0.79 -10.60
C THR A 670 23.04 0.06 -9.36
N MET A 671 23.39 -1.22 -9.49
CA MET A 671 23.88 -2.01 -8.35
C MET A 671 25.20 -1.50 -7.80
N LYS A 672 26.10 -0.97 -8.64
CA LYS A 672 27.31 -0.28 -8.16
C LYS A 672 26.95 0.86 -7.19
N ILE A 673 26.07 1.78 -7.63
CA ILE A 673 25.61 2.93 -6.82
C ILE A 673 24.91 2.46 -5.54
N VAL A 674 24.10 1.39 -5.62
CA VAL A 674 23.41 0.83 -4.44
C VAL A 674 24.40 0.18 -3.47
N ARG A 675 25.35 -0.63 -3.93
CA ARG A 675 26.37 -1.28 -3.09
C ARG A 675 27.29 -0.24 -2.42
N GLU A 676 27.69 0.80 -3.14
CA GLU A 676 28.42 1.95 -2.59
C GLU A 676 27.60 2.64 -1.48
N ALA A 677 26.31 2.89 -1.70
CA ALA A 677 25.42 3.54 -0.73
C ALA A 677 25.12 2.71 0.53
N VAL A 678 25.30 1.38 0.49
CA VAL A 678 25.08 0.47 1.63
C VAL A 678 26.36 -0.17 2.18
N GLU A 679 27.53 0.40 1.85
CA GLU A 679 28.85 -0.05 2.34
C GLU A 679 29.18 -1.53 1.98
N LEU A 680 28.64 -2.01 0.85
CA LEU A 680 28.94 -3.32 0.24
C LEU A 680 29.83 -3.21 -1.02
N GLY A 681 30.27 -2.00 -1.36
CA GLY A 681 31.34 -1.78 -2.36
C GLY A 681 32.70 -2.26 -1.84
N ALA A 682 33.61 -2.60 -2.77
CA ALA A 682 34.98 -3.04 -2.50
C ALA A 682 36.00 -2.01 -2.99
#